data_AF-A0A7W8VAV6-F1
#
_entry.id   AF-A0A7W8VAV6-F1
#
_cell.length_a   1.000
_cell.length_b   1.000
_cell.length_c   1.000
_cell.angle_alpha   90.00
_cell.angle_beta   90.00
_cell.angle_gamma   90.00
#
_symmetry.space_group_name_H-M   'P 1'
#
loop_
_entity.id
_entity.type
_entity.pdbx_description
1 polymer ?
#
loop_
_entity_poly.entity_id
_entity_poly.type
_entity_poly.pdbx_seq_one_letter_code
_entity_poly.pdbx_strand_id
1 'polypeptide(L)'
;MTMGDTVVNNDGLTIKNGPSITTGGIDAGGRTITNVAEGVNPGDAVNMAQLTETNTNVTNLGDQVTTIGDQVTSIGEQVTNVYENGTKYFHANSTGADSSALGEDSVAIGMGAVSNNANDVALGAGSTTAAAVGTSGATIGGTEYAFAGANPTSTVSVGSVGNERTITNVAAGRLSATSTDAVNGSQLYATNQQVDQLSEDIRNGAGSGTDPLAVHYDDSSKGAITLGDGINGTKVTNVAEGELSSTSRDAVNGSQLYATNQQVDQNTKSITNLGDQVTNVYEKGTKYFHANSTGADSSALGEDSVAIGMGAVSNNANDVALGAGSTTAAAVGTSGATIGGTEYAFAGANPTSTVSVGSVGNERTITNVAAGRLSATSTDAVNGSQLYATNQALDQIGSNITNLDHGAVKYDIDIDGTVNYNSVTLGGGRSSGPVVLTNVAAGSSTYDAVNYGQLQALQNEVTNVNSRVTNLENNGGSGGNGGSGSNPYFNATDTSSDDSAVVNVAAPGTGAGSTTAGSGAVATGDNGTAVGSNANASDSAVAIGSGAAASSGAVAVGQGAQATASSSVALGQDSVADRENTVSVGSAGRQRQVTNVAAGSQATDAVNVSQLTTVVDGLGGGASIDPTTGAVTGPSYQLSGGTYSNVGDALSGLDDRMNAADQAINDVARGAYSGIAAATALTMIPDVDKDKTLSIGIGGGTYKGYQAVAIGGTARITQNIKMKAGVGLSSGGTTVGVGASYQW
;
A
#
# COMPACT_ATOMS: atom_id res chain seq x y z
N MET A 1 9.39 -28.43 -33.79
CA MET A 1 8.56 -28.55 -35.00
C MET A 1 7.29 -27.71 -34.84
N THR A 2 7.17 -26.55 -35.50
CA THR A 2 5.99 -25.67 -35.49
C THR A 2 4.68 -26.42 -35.83
N MET A 3 3.76 -26.48 -34.87
CA MET A 3 2.47 -27.20 -34.88
C MET A 3 1.37 -26.59 -33.96
N GLY A 4 0.93 -25.36 -34.21
CA GLY A 4 -0.35 -24.87 -33.68
C GLY A 4 -0.41 -23.41 -33.26
N ASP A 5 -1.17 -23.16 -32.20
CA ASP A 5 -1.70 -21.86 -31.79
C ASP A 5 -0.95 -21.15 -30.62
N THR A 6 -0.43 -21.76 -29.54
CA THR A 6 -0.17 -23.17 -29.19
C THR A 6 0.83 -23.85 -30.12
N VAL A 7 1.97 -23.18 -30.34
CA VAL A 7 2.83 -23.49 -31.48
C VAL A 7 3.57 -24.82 -31.37
N VAL A 8 4.19 -25.22 -30.25
CA VAL A 8 5.34 -26.17 -30.28
C VAL A 8 6.39 -25.76 -31.31
N ASN A 9 7.52 -25.19 -30.93
CA ASN A 9 8.70 -25.34 -31.81
C ASN A 9 9.41 -26.62 -31.38
N ASN A 10 10.73 -26.65 -31.21
CA ASN A 10 11.31 -27.61 -30.26
C ASN A 10 11.13 -27.14 -28.80
N ASP A 11 10.57 -25.95 -28.61
CA ASP A 11 10.18 -25.29 -27.36
C ASP A 11 9.07 -25.95 -26.52
N GLY A 12 8.24 -26.82 -27.09
CA GLY A 12 7.04 -27.35 -26.40
C GLY A 12 5.77 -26.49 -26.59
N LEU A 13 4.60 -27.02 -26.23
CA LEU A 13 3.35 -26.77 -26.97
C LEU A 13 2.63 -25.42 -26.72
N THR A 14 2.97 -24.63 -25.69
CA THR A 14 2.31 -23.36 -25.26
C THR A 14 0.80 -23.42 -24.95
N ILE A 15 0.47 -23.30 -23.66
CA ILE A 15 -0.85 -23.02 -23.05
C ILE A 15 -1.62 -21.77 -23.53
N LYS A 16 -1.82 -21.54 -24.83
CA LYS A 16 -2.54 -20.35 -25.34
C LYS A 16 -3.92 -20.19 -24.67
N ASN A 17 -4.12 -19.04 -24.00
CA ASN A 17 -5.38 -18.62 -23.36
C ASN A 17 -5.99 -19.62 -22.33
N GLY A 18 -5.29 -20.69 -21.96
CA GLY A 18 -5.70 -21.56 -20.85
C GLY A 18 -5.40 -20.92 -19.46
N PRO A 19 -6.26 -21.05 -18.39
CA PRO A 19 -6.47 -19.95 -17.39
C PRO A 19 -7.00 -20.28 -15.92
N SER A 20 -7.56 -19.28 -15.11
CA SER A 20 -8.64 -19.29 -13.99
C SER A 20 -8.87 -17.92 -13.13
N ILE A 21 -9.84 -17.76 -12.14
CA ILE A 21 -9.69 -16.91 -10.84
C ILE A 21 -10.97 -16.48 -9.88
N THR A 22 -11.11 -15.31 -9.10
CA THR A 22 -11.66 -15.21 -7.63
C THR A 22 -12.71 -14.28 -6.71
N THR A 23 -13.58 -13.22 -6.94
CA THR A 23 -14.03 -12.16 -5.84
C THR A 23 -15.52 -11.97 -5.17
N GLY A 24 -15.81 -11.19 -4.02
CA GLY A 24 -17.16 -10.84 -3.29
C GLY A 24 -17.23 -10.21 -1.77
N GLY A 25 -18.31 -10.18 -0.83
CA GLY A 25 -18.30 -9.91 0.75
C GLY A 25 -19.57 -9.44 1.72
N ILE A 26 -19.51 -9.18 3.12
CA ILE A 26 -20.51 -9.08 4.39
C ILE A 26 -20.52 -8.01 5.69
N ASP A 27 -21.61 -7.77 6.55
CA ASP A 27 -21.83 -7.48 8.11
C ASP A 27 -22.28 -6.12 8.97
N ALA A 28 -22.91 -6.14 10.25
CA ALA A 28 -23.02 -5.06 11.40
C ALA A 28 -24.28 -4.83 12.48
N GLY A 29 -24.22 -4.14 13.73
CA GLY A 29 -25.38 -3.69 14.72
C GLY A 29 -25.22 -3.15 16.29
N GLY A 30 -26.24 -2.58 17.09
CA GLY A 30 -26.26 -2.22 18.65
C GLY A 30 -27.32 -1.22 19.44
N ARG A 31 -27.52 -1.11 20.85
CA ARG A 31 -28.33 -0.05 21.74
C ARG A 31 -28.24 0.12 23.39
N THR A 32 -29.22 0.70 24.24
CA THR A 32 -29.02 1.64 25.51
C THR A 32 -29.93 1.86 26.92
N ILE A 33 -29.93 1.63 28.35
CA ILE A 33 -29.46 0.82 29.65
C ILE A 33 -29.10 1.55 31.04
N THR A 34 -28.48 0.88 32.10
CA THR A 34 -27.87 1.36 33.45
C THR A 34 -27.35 0.22 34.47
N ASN A 35 -26.50 0.47 35.54
CA ASN A 35 -26.09 -0.47 36.69
C ASN A 35 -25.22 0.11 37.93
N VAL A 36 -24.79 -0.64 39.02
CA VAL A 36 -23.70 -0.31 40.08
C VAL A 36 -23.56 -1.21 41.42
N ALA A 37 -22.78 -0.85 42.52
CA ALA A 37 -22.24 -1.74 43.65
C ALA A 37 -21.74 -1.10 45.06
N GLU A 38 -21.07 -1.83 46.05
CA GLU A 38 -20.53 -1.41 47.43
C GLU A 38 -19.47 -2.36 48.22
N GLY A 39 -18.27 -1.94 48.82
CA GLY A 39 -17.29 -2.85 49.55
C GLY A 39 -15.71 -2.58 49.82
N VAL A 40 -14.95 -3.57 50.41
CA VAL A 40 -13.45 -3.88 50.50
C VAL A 40 -13.18 -5.28 49.83
N ASN A 41 -14.19 -5.82 49.14
CA ASN A 41 -14.49 -7.25 49.02
C ASN A 41 -14.21 -7.84 47.61
N PRO A 42 -13.95 -6.99 46.61
CA PRO A 42 -14.76 -6.90 45.39
C PRO A 42 -16.28 -7.08 45.50
N GLY A 43 -17.00 -6.28 44.69
CA GLY A 43 -18.41 -5.95 44.86
C GLY A 43 -18.64 -4.45 45.13
N ASP A 44 -17.68 -3.58 44.77
CA ASP A 44 -17.20 -2.49 45.63
C ASP A 44 -17.56 -1.03 45.24
N ALA A 45 -17.91 -0.24 46.25
CA ALA A 45 -17.92 1.24 46.33
C ALA A 45 -17.09 1.65 47.57
N VAL A 46 -17.15 2.91 48.03
CA VAL A 46 -16.05 3.49 48.83
C VAL A 46 -16.47 4.57 49.85
N ASN A 47 -15.70 4.71 50.94
CA ASN A 47 -15.94 5.62 52.07
C ASN A 47 -14.98 6.84 52.14
N MET A 48 -14.97 7.54 53.29
CA MET A 48 -14.29 8.83 53.50
C MET A 48 -12.88 8.76 54.12
N ALA A 49 -12.55 7.68 54.86
CA ALA A 49 -11.15 7.38 55.18
C ALA A 49 -10.45 6.83 53.91
N GLN A 50 -11.18 6.00 53.15
CA GLN A 50 -10.95 5.68 51.73
C GLN A 50 -10.97 6.91 50.80
N LEU A 51 -11.11 8.15 51.32
CA LEU A 51 -10.95 9.38 50.55
C LEU A 51 -9.79 10.28 51.04
N THR A 52 -9.30 10.18 52.28
CA THR A 52 -8.22 11.08 52.76
C THR A 52 -6.82 10.50 52.60
N GLU A 53 -6.65 9.21 52.87
CA GLU A 53 -5.44 8.48 52.49
C GLU A 53 -5.31 8.47 50.95
N THR A 54 -6.44 8.26 50.27
CA THR A 54 -6.59 8.50 48.82
C THR A 54 -6.21 9.92 48.41
N ASN A 55 -6.79 10.99 48.97
CA ASN A 55 -6.52 12.35 48.49
C ASN A 55 -5.10 12.86 48.77
N THR A 56 -4.48 12.46 49.89
CA THR A 56 -3.07 12.81 50.16
C THR A 56 -2.16 12.09 49.16
N ASN A 57 -2.46 10.83 48.86
CA ASN A 57 -1.79 10.09 47.80
C ASN A 57 -2.05 10.71 46.42
N VAL A 58 -3.26 11.23 46.13
CA VAL A 58 -3.61 11.91 44.86
C VAL A 58 -2.85 13.22 44.66
N THR A 59 -2.67 14.06 45.68
CA THR A 59 -1.90 15.31 45.50
C THR A 59 -0.40 15.03 45.31
N ASN A 60 0.16 14.08 46.07
CA ASN A 60 1.54 13.63 45.85
C ASN A 60 1.70 12.96 44.47
N LEU A 61 0.71 12.18 44.04
CA LEU A 61 0.60 11.64 42.68
C LEU A 61 0.47 12.78 41.66
N GLY A 62 -0.10 13.93 42.00
CA GLY A 62 -0.18 15.12 41.15
C GLY A 62 1.18 15.78 40.90
N ASP A 63 1.98 16.00 41.95
CA ASP A 63 3.37 16.50 41.80
C ASP A 63 4.26 15.44 41.12
N GLN A 64 4.04 14.16 41.41
CA GLN A 64 4.72 13.06 40.71
C GLN A 64 4.27 12.91 39.26
N VAL A 65 3.00 13.13 38.90
CA VAL A 65 2.47 13.13 37.52
C VAL A 65 2.85 14.41 36.79
N THR A 66 3.09 15.52 37.49
CA THR A 66 3.71 16.70 36.89
C THR A 66 5.18 16.42 36.60
N THR A 67 5.93 15.83 37.54
CA THR A 67 7.32 15.41 37.32
C THR A 67 7.43 14.31 36.25
N ILE A 68 6.53 13.32 36.26
CA ILE A 68 6.43 12.25 35.27
C ILE A 68 5.87 12.79 33.95
N GLY A 69 5.08 13.85 33.96
CA GLY A 69 4.59 14.55 32.77
C GLY A 69 5.69 15.37 32.10
N ASP A 70 6.49 16.08 32.89
CA ASP A 70 7.72 16.74 32.45
C ASP A 70 8.75 15.71 31.98
N GLN A 71 8.84 14.54 32.63
CA GLN A 71 9.67 13.42 32.20
C GLN A 71 9.12 12.68 30.99
N VAL A 72 7.81 12.54 30.79
CA VAL A 72 7.20 11.87 29.62
C VAL A 72 7.14 12.82 28.43
N THR A 73 7.04 14.13 28.67
CA THR A 73 7.31 15.15 27.66
C THR A 73 8.79 15.11 27.28
N SER A 74 9.71 15.12 28.27
CA SER A 74 11.15 14.95 28.01
C SER A 74 11.50 13.61 27.35
N ILE A 75 10.85 12.51 27.70
CA ILE A 75 11.07 11.17 27.13
C ILE A 75 10.42 11.06 25.76
N GLY A 76 9.27 11.69 25.52
CA GLY A 76 8.64 11.78 24.20
C GLY A 76 9.49 12.62 23.24
N GLU A 77 9.98 13.77 23.69
CA GLU A 77 10.96 14.59 22.99
C GLU A 77 12.28 13.81 22.76
N GLN A 78 12.78 13.07 23.75
CA GLN A 78 13.97 12.22 23.59
C GLN A 78 13.76 11.04 22.63
N VAL A 79 12.62 10.34 22.68
CA VAL A 79 12.32 9.15 21.84
C VAL A 79 12.07 9.57 20.39
N THR A 80 11.35 10.68 20.16
CA THR A 80 11.17 11.25 18.82
C THR A 80 12.52 11.66 18.24
N ASN A 81 13.34 12.36 19.04
CA ASN A 81 14.70 12.74 18.66
C ASN A 81 15.61 11.51 18.39
N VAL A 82 15.43 10.40 19.11
CA VAL A 82 16.15 9.13 18.90
C VAL A 82 15.80 8.46 17.57
N TYR A 83 14.59 8.63 17.05
CA TYR A 83 14.21 8.09 15.73
C TYR A 83 14.64 9.01 14.58
N GLU A 84 14.41 10.32 14.69
CA GLU A 84 14.64 11.26 13.58
C GLU A 84 16.10 11.71 13.47
N ASN A 85 16.76 11.99 14.60
CA ASN A 85 18.15 12.44 14.64
C ASN A 85 19.12 11.36 15.14
N GLY A 86 18.62 10.25 15.70
CA GLY A 86 19.41 9.09 16.12
C GLY A 86 19.87 9.11 17.58
N THR A 87 20.46 7.99 18.02
CA THR A 87 21.10 7.89 19.36
C THR A 87 22.53 8.46 19.33
N LYS A 88 23.07 8.78 20.52
CA LYS A 88 24.28 9.62 20.72
C LYS A 88 25.53 9.33 19.86
N TYR A 89 25.71 8.10 19.36
CA TYR A 89 26.86 7.70 18.54
C TYR A 89 26.48 7.31 17.11
N PHE A 90 25.18 7.14 16.84
CA PHE A 90 24.63 6.71 15.57
C PHE A 90 23.51 7.68 15.19
N HIS A 91 23.96 8.89 14.87
CA HIS A 91 23.14 9.98 14.36
C HIS A 91 23.08 9.91 12.84
N ALA A 92 21.87 10.02 12.28
CA ALA A 92 21.62 9.99 10.85
C ALA A 92 20.76 11.19 10.44
N ASN A 93 20.87 11.59 9.17
CA ASN A 93 20.01 12.59 8.55
C ASN A 93 19.72 12.07 7.14
N SER A 94 18.54 11.46 6.97
CA SER A 94 18.18 10.63 5.82
C SER A 94 16.67 10.59 5.64
N THR A 95 16.21 10.45 4.39
CA THR A 95 14.80 10.25 4.03
C THR A 95 14.60 9.06 3.07
N GLY A 96 15.65 8.25 2.87
CA GLY A 96 15.65 7.07 2.00
C GLY A 96 15.77 5.75 2.77
N ALA A 97 15.66 4.64 2.03
CA ALA A 97 15.40 3.30 2.57
C ALA A 97 16.54 2.66 3.40
N ASP A 98 16.12 1.70 4.23
CA ASP A 98 16.94 0.92 5.16
C ASP A 98 18.08 0.13 4.50
N SER A 99 19.12 -0.19 5.28
CA SER A 99 20.23 -1.06 4.89
C SER A 99 19.89 -2.55 5.10
N SER A 100 20.44 -3.42 4.25
CA SER A 100 20.22 -4.88 4.34
C SER A 100 21.54 -5.67 4.30
N ALA A 101 21.71 -6.56 5.28
CA ALA A 101 22.80 -7.54 5.35
C ALA A 101 22.20 -8.94 5.09
N LEU A 102 22.68 -9.63 4.06
CA LEU A 102 22.00 -10.81 3.49
C LEU A 102 22.80 -12.10 3.58
N GLY A 103 24.13 -12.02 3.77
CA GLY A 103 24.95 -13.17 4.12
C GLY A 103 24.83 -13.50 5.62
N GLU A 104 24.94 -14.79 5.97
CA GLU A 104 25.02 -15.23 7.36
C GLU A 104 26.17 -14.52 8.10
N ASP A 105 25.90 -13.97 9.29
CA ASP A 105 26.80 -13.14 10.08
C ASP A 105 27.45 -11.93 9.34
N SER A 106 26.82 -11.41 8.27
CA SER A 106 27.26 -10.19 7.55
C SER A 106 26.67 -8.89 8.10
N VAL A 107 27.23 -7.73 7.72
CA VAL A 107 26.78 -6.40 8.20
C VAL A 107 26.78 -5.35 7.08
N ALA A 108 25.76 -4.49 7.03
CA ALA A 108 25.62 -3.40 6.06
C ALA A 108 25.17 -2.10 6.76
N ILE A 109 25.81 -0.96 6.46
CA ILE A 109 25.58 0.31 7.18
C ILE A 109 25.51 1.50 6.21
N GLY A 110 24.37 2.20 6.24
CA GLY A 110 24.06 3.38 5.43
C GLY A 110 22.93 3.13 4.43
N MET A 111 22.19 4.18 4.06
CA MET A 111 21.04 4.10 3.14
C MET A 111 21.42 3.36 1.85
N GLY A 112 20.68 2.30 1.51
CA GLY A 112 20.91 1.50 0.31
C GLY A 112 22.29 0.82 0.22
N ALA A 113 23.03 0.68 1.32
CA ALA A 113 24.21 -0.16 1.39
C ALA A 113 23.78 -1.65 1.53
N VAL A 114 24.44 -2.53 0.78
CA VAL A 114 24.09 -3.96 0.73
C VAL A 114 25.35 -4.82 0.89
N SER A 115 25.34 -5.72 1.87
CA SER A 115 26.41 -6.72 2.04
C SER A 115 25.90 -8.12 1.69
N ASN A 116 26.58 -8.76 0.74
CA ASN A 116 26.05 -9.91 0.00
C ASN A 116 26.58 -11.28 0.49
N ASN A 117 27.82 -11.35 0.97
CA ASN A 117 28.47 -12.59 1.37
C ASN A 117 28.57 -12.71 2.89
N ALA A 118 28.65 -13.94 3.41
CA ALA A 118 28.85 -14.17 4.83
C ALA A 118 30.16 -13.52 5.32
N ASN A 119 30.11 -12.76 6.43
CA ASN A 119 31.22 -11.98 6.99
C ASN A 119 31.76 -10.79 6.15
N ASP A 120 31.11 -10.38 5.05
CA ASP A 120 31.46 -9.16 4.30
C ASP A 120 30.88 -7.89 4.94
N VAL A 121 31.51 -6.72 4.69
CA VAL A 121 31.04 -5.41 5.18
C VAL A 121 30.97 -4.35 4.08
N ALA A 122 29.77 -3.85 3.79
CA ALA A 122 29.53 -2.73 2.87
C ALA A 122 29.34 -1.41 3.65
N LEU A 123 30.12 -0.37 3.30
CA LEU A 123 30.21 0.85 4.10
C LEU A 123 29.95 2.12 3.27
N GLY A 124 28.90 2.86 3.66
CA GLY A 124 28.50 4.13 3.04
C GLY A 124 27.39 3.97 1.98
N ALA A 125 26.71 5.07 1.68
CA ALA A 125 25.51 5.04 0.82
C ALA A 125 25.83 4.50 -0.59
N GLY A 126 25.03 3.54 -1.05
CA GLY A 126 25.22 2.87 -2.36
C GLY A 126 26.53 2.07 -2.50
N SER A 127 27.23 1.77 -1.40
CA SER A 127 28.37 0.86 -1.39
C SER A 127 27.90 -0.60 -1.40
N THR A 128 28.62 -1.45 -2.12
CA THR A 128 28.27 -2.87 -2.32
C THR A 128 29.51 -3.76 -2.21
N THR A 129 29.42 -4.87 -1.49
CA THR A 129 30.50 -5.88 -1.46
C THR A 129 30.36 -6.92 -2.56
N ALA A 130 31.51 -7.41 -3.01
CA ALA A 130 31.71 -8.54 -3.90
C ALA A 130 32.74 -9.49 -3.26
N ALA A 131 32.83 -10.74 -3.72
CA ALA A 131 33.72 -11.72 -3.12
C ALA A 131 35.21 -11.27 -3.13
N ALA A 132 35.95 -11.62 -2.08
CA ALA A 132 37.34 -11.19 -1.91
C ALA A 132 38.31 -11.91 -2.88
N VAL A 133 39.31 -11.18 -3.37
CA VAL A 133 40.29 -11.66 -4.37
C VAL A 133 41.71 -11.55 -3.82
N GLY A 134 42.54 -12.58 -4.01
CA GLY A 134 43.90 -12.67 -3.48
C GLY A 134 45.02 -12.38 -4.49
N THR A 135 46.11 -11.80 -4.00
CA THR A 135 47.30 -11.44 -4.78
C THR A 135 48.58 -11.78 -3.98
N SER A 136 49.26 -12.86 -4.33
CA SER A 136 50.28 -13.49 -3.46
C SER A 136 51.72 -12.98 -3.61
N GLY A 137 52.04 -12.18 -4.63
CA GLY A 137 53.40 -11.73 -4.90
C GLY A 137 53.63 -11.31 -6.35
N ALA A 138 54.86 -10.91 -6.65
CA ALA A 138 55.34 -10.60 -7.99
C ALA A 138 56.84 -10.93 -8.13
N THR A 139 57.29 -11.35 -9.32
CA THR A 139 58.72 -11.56 -9.61
C THR A 139 59.30 -10.36 -10.37
N ILE A 140 60.48 -9.90 -9.96
CA ILE A 140 61.17 -8.73 -10.54
C ILE A 140 62.62 -9.14 -10.84
N GLY A 141 63.07 -8.97 -12.08
CA GLY A 141 64.47 -9.24 -12.47
C GLY A 141 64.93 -10.70 -12.26
N GLY A 142 64.00 -11.67 -12.30
CA GLY A 142 64.28 -13.07 -11.97
C GLY A 142 64.38 -13.38 -10.47
N THR A 143 64.05 -12.42 -9.60
CA THR A 143 63.98 -12.57 -8.14
C THR A 143 62.52 -12.45 -7.69
N GLU A 144 62.01 -13.42 -6.93
CA GLU A 144 60.61 -13.46 -6.52
C GLU A 144 60.35 -12.70 -5.21
N TYR A 145 59.30 -11.87 -5.19
CA TYR A 145 58.86 -11.08 -4.04
C TYR A 145 57.43 -11.46 -3.66
N ALA A 146 57.29 -12.31 -2.63
CA ALA A 146 55.98 -12.61 -2.06
C ALA A 146 55.35 -11.35 -1.40
N PHE A 147 54.04 -11.19 -1.56
CA PHE A 147 53.25 -10.16 -0.87
C PHE A 147 52.52 -10.78 0.33
N ALA A 148 52.53 -10.09 1.47
CA ALA A 148 51.71 -10.46 2.60
C ALA A 148 50.22 -10.16 2.33
N GLY A 149 49.31 -10.86 3.01
CA GLY A 149 47.87 -10.72 2.79
C GLY A 149 47.33 -11.48 1.57
N ALA A 150 48.15 -12.37 0.99
CA ALA A 150 47.95 -13.10 -0.27
C ALA A 150 46.54 -13.64 -0.59
N ASN A 151 45.73 -14.02 0.40
CA ASN A 151 44.41 -14.65 0.22
C ASN A 151 43.41 -14.13 1.26
N PRO A 152 42.65 -13.05 0.99
CA PRO A 152 41.57 -12.59 1.85
C PRO A 152 40.31 -13.46 1.69
N THR A 153 39.56 -13.66 2.78
CA THR A 153 38.32 -14.46 2.80
C THR A 153 37.04 -13.63 2.67
N SER A 154 37.12 -12.34 3.01
CA SER A 154 36.03 -11.34 2.93
C SER A 154 36.64 -9.96 2.67
N THR A 155 35.81 -8.99 2.28
CA THR A 155 36.26 -7.65 1.87
C THR A 155 35.44 -6.52 2.53
N VAL A 156 36.01 -5.32 2.50
CA VAL A 156 35.36 -4.09 2.95
C VAL A 156 35.26 -3.13 1.77
N SER A 157 34.03 -2.87 1.32
CA SER A 157 33.78 -1.99 0.16
C SER A 157 33.34 -0.60 0.57
N VAL A 158 34.05 0.42 0.09
CA VAL A 158 33.78 1.85 0.31
C VAL A 158 33.03 2.52 -0.86
N GLY A 159 32.53 1.74 -1.82
CA GLY A 159 31.80 2.22 -2.98
C GLY A 159 31.23 1.09 -3.84
N SER A 160 31.07 1.36 -5.13
CA SER A 160 30.64 0.42 -6.17
C SER A 160 31.36 0.78 -7.48
N VAL A 161 31.39 -0.13 -8.46
CA VAL A 161 32.18 0.06 -9.69
C VAL A 161 31.67 1.28 -10.48
N GLY A 162 32.60 2.16 -10.86
CA GLY A 162 32.32 3.47 -11.47
C GLY A 162 31.90 4.56 -10.48
N ASN A 163 31.83 4.25 -9.18
CA ASN A 163 31.53 5.17 -8.08
C ASN A 163 32.55 5.00 -6.93
N GLU A 164 33.79 4.67 -7.28
CA GLU A 164 34.90 4.50 -6.35
C GLU A 164 35.24 5.80 -5.62
N ARG A 165 35.69 5.70 -4.36
CA ARG A 165 35.93 6.85 -3.49
C ARG A 165 37.40 6.92 -3.09
N THR A 166 37.98 8.12 -3.14
CA THR A 166 39.37 8.35 -2.75
C THR A 166 39.53 8.25 -1.22
N ILE A 167 40.27 7.24 -0.76
CA ILE A 167 40.63 7.14 0.66
C ILE A 167 41.82 8.08 0.92
N THR A 168 41.52 9.36 1.17
CA THR A 168 42.51 10.39 1.49
C THR A 168 42.96 10.33 2.95
N ASN A 169 44.07 10.98 3.29
CA ASN A 169 44.62 11.08 4.65
C ASN A 169 44.94 9.73 5.35
N VAL A 170 44.98 8.62 4.60
CA VAL A 170 45.61 7.37 5.04
C VAL A 170 47.06 7.66 5.43
N ALA A 171 47.54 7.07 6.52
CA ALA A 171 48.89 7.31 7.03
C ALA A 171 49.97 6.53 6.23
N ALA A 172 51.24 6.76 6.55
CA ALA A 172 52.37 6.06 5.95
C ALA A 172 52.37 4.57 6.33
N GLY A 173 51.93 3.70 5.42
CA GLY A 173 51.97 2.23 5.56
C GLY A 173 53.40 1.70 5.45
N ARG A 174 53.79 0.79 6.36
CA ARG A 174 55.20 0.38 6.54
C ARG A 174 55.70 -0.45 5.34
N LEU A 175 56.85 -0.10 4.77
CA LEU A 175 57.50 -0.93 3.74
C LEU A 175 58.34 -2.04 4.37
N SER A 176 57.79 -3.25 4.42
CA SER A 176 58.53 -4.50 4.66
C SER A 176 57.80 -5.67 4.01
N ALA A 177 58.48 -6.79 3.76
CA ALA A 177 57.91 -7.95 3.06
C ALA A 177 56.70 -8.61 3.76
N THR A 178 56.47 -8.30 5.04
CA THR A 178 55.33 -8.81 5.82
C THR A 178 54.18 -7.79 5.96
N SER A 179 54.23 -6.67 5.25
CA SER A 179 53.26 -5.58 5.42
C SER A 179 51.98 -5.80 4.62
N THR A 180 50.85 -5.56 5.28
CA THR A 180 49.51 -5.46 4.67
C THR A 180 48.89 -4.09 4.94
N ASP A 181 49.71 -3.10 5.31
CA ASP A 181 49.23 -1.74 5.56
C ASP A 181 48.82 -1.07 4.24
N ALA A 182 47.69 -0.34 4.25
CA ALA A 182 47.35 0.52 3.12
C ALA A 182 48.39 1.64 2.94
N VAL A 183 48.87 1.81 1.72
CA VAL A 183 49.91 2.78 1.35
C VAL A 183 49.29 3.99 0.65
N ASN A 184 49.39 5.16 1.28
CA ASN A 184 48.80 6.41 0.80
C ASN A 184 49.68 7.12 -0.25
N GLY A 185 49.33 8.36 -0.61
CA GLY A 185 50.12 9.25 -1.48
C GLY A 185 51.52 9.68 -0.97
N SER A 186 52.09 9.00 0.02
CA SER A 186 53.45 9.26 0.54
C SER A 186 54.30 8.00 0.77
N GLN A 187 53.79 6.79 0.47
CA GLN A 187 54.56 5.53 0.56
C GLN A 187 54.46 4.66 -0.70
N LEU A 188 53.99 5.21 -1.83
CA LEU A 188 54.02 4.57 -3.16
C LEU A 188 54.21 5.64 -4.26
N TYR A 189 54.81 5.25 -5.40
CA TYR A 189 54.89 6.09 -6.61
C TYR A 189 56.13 7.00 -6.64
N ALA A 190 56.17 7.99 -5.73
CA ALA A 190 57.16 9.08 -5.65
C ALA A 190 58.64 8.71 -5.33
N THR A 191 59.41 9.75 -4.96
CA THR A 191 60.68 9.68 -4.20
C THR A 191 61.99 9.25 -4.93
N ASN A 192 61.95 8.75 -6.17
CA ASN A 192 63.10 8.12 -6.85
C ASN A 192 63.22 8.55 -8.34
N GLN A 193 64.35 9.02 -8.92
CA GLN A 193 65.75 9.29 -8.49
C GLN A 193 66.72 9.27 -9.73
N GLN A 194 68.06 9.15 -9.57
CA GLN A 194 69.03 8.89 -10.68
C GLN A 194 70.49 9.43 -10.45
N VAL A 195 71.23 9.95 -11.48
CA VAL A 195 72.73 10.07 -11.61
C VAL A 195 73.19 10.70 -12.98
N ASP A 196 74.50 10.73 -13.33
CA ASP A 196 75.17 11.62 -14.35
C ASP A 196 76.66 11.22 -14.67
N GLN A 197 77.37 11.82 -15.68
CA GLN A 197 78.87 11.77 -15.89
C GLN A 197 79.44 12.02 -17.36
N LEU A 198 80.77 12.27 -17.54
CA LEU A 198 81.55 12.21 -18.84
C LEU A 198 82.87 13.10 -18.93
N SER A 199 83.81 12.92 -19.91
CA SER A 199 85.06 13.74 -20.24
C SER A 199 85.99 13.16 -21.38
N GLU A 200 86.81 13.98 -22.12
CA GLU A 200 87.98 13.60 -23.03
C GLU A 200 88.76 14.81 -23.70
N ASP A 201 90.07 14.72 -24.11
CA ASP A 201 90.87 15.65 -25.03
C ASP A 201 92.41 15.30 -25.25
N ILE A 202 93.08 15.62 -26.42
CA ILE A 202 94.59 15.75 -26.68
C ILE A 202 95.05 16.05 -28.18
N ARG A 203 96.27 16.66 -28.45
CA ARG A 203 97.34 16.33 -29.51
C ARG A 203 97.96 17.45 -30.46
N ASN A 204 99.26 17.37 -30.90
CA ASN A 204 99.94 18.20 -31.98
C ASN A 204 101.34 17.69 -32.54
N GLY A 205 102.14 18.45 -33.37
CA GLY A 205 103.58 18.19 -33.84
C GLY A 205 104.14 18.79 -35.20
N ALA A 206 105.23 19.64 -35.31
CA ALA A 206 105.55 20.58 -36.46
C ALA A 206 107.02 20.85 -37.03
N GLY A 207 107.22 21.53 -38.22
CA GLY A 207 108.51 22.22 -38.62
C GLY A 207 108.73 23.08 -39.96
N SER A 208 109.54 24.18 -39.87
CA SER A 208 110.41 24.96 -40.85
C SER A 208 109.91 25.85 -42.06
N GLY A 209 110.54 27.02 -42.30
CA GLY A 209 110.47 27.85 -43.56
C GLY A 209 110.27 29.40 -43.45
N THR A 210 111.32 30.23 -43.60
CA THR A 210 111.39 31.61 -43.04
C THR A 210 110.65 32.78 -43.74
N ASP A 211 109.32 32.84 -43.66
CA ASP A 211 108.54 34.09 -43.77
C ASP A 211 107.46 34.08 -42.66
N PRO A 212 107.34 35.11 -41.80
CA PRO A 212 106.38 35.15 -40.69
C PRO A 212 104.89 35.15 -41.13
N LEU A 213 104.61 35.27 -42.42
CA LEU A 213 103.27 35.13 -43.02
C LEU A 213 103.13 33.89 -43.91
N ALA A 214 104.21 33.14 -44.15
CA ALA A 214 104.16 31.91 -44.94
C ALA A 214 103.80 30.70 -44.07
N VAL A 215 103.02 29.78 -44.64
CA VAL A 215 102.62 28.56 -43.94
C VAL A 215 103.68 27.47 -44.13
N HIS A 216 104.30 27.06 -43.03
CA HIS A 216 105.33 26.02 -42.98
C HIS A 216 104.72 24.64 -43.27
N TYR A 217 105.25 23.93 -44.27
CA TYR A 217 104.91 22.52 -44.50
C TYR A 217 105.99 21.65 -43.87
N ASP A 218 105.58 20.64 -43.10
CA ASP A 218 106.46 19.84 -42.25
C ASP A 218 107.51 19.04 -43.06
N ASP A 219 107.23 18.75 -44.34
CA ASP A 219 108.21 18.30 -45.32
C ASP A 219 107.91 18.75 -46.78
N SER A 220 108.83 18.45 -47.70
CA SER A 220 108.78 18.87 -49.11
C SER A 220 107.60 18.35 -49.95
N SER A 221 106.87 17.33 -49.48
CA SER A 221 105.64 16.82 -50.09
C SER A 221 104.46 17.80 -50.00
N LYS A 222 104.52 18.72 -49.03
CA LYS A 222 103.43 19.66 -48.68
C LYS A 222 102.13 18.97 -48.22
N GLY A 223 102.23 17.76 -47.68
CA GLY A 223 101.08 17.00 -47.17
C GLY A 223 100.58 17.43 -45.79
N ALA A 224 101.43 18.04 -44.96
CA ALA A 224 101.10 18.44 -43.59
C ALA A 224 101.74 19.80 -43.23
N ILE A 225 101.10 20.48 -42.28
CA ILE A 225 101.47 21.75 -41.66
C ILE A 225 101.12 21.59 -40.19
N THR A 226 102.04 21.85 -39.27
CA THR A 226 101.66 21.98 -37.86
C THR A 226 102.18 23.25 -37.21
N LEU A 227 101.45 23.72 -36.21
CA LEU A 227 101.51 25.08 -35.70
C LEU A 227 101.73 25.04 -34.18
N GLY A 228 102.94 25.39 -33.75
CA GLY A 228 103.33 25.44 -32.33
C GLY A 228 104.61 24.65 -32.04
N ASP A 229 104.81 24.32 -30.76
CA ASP A 229 105.88 23.42 -30.28
C ASP A 229 105.58 21.93 -30.52
N GLY A 230 104.38 21.62 -31.01
CA GLY A 230 103.89 20.26 -31.19
C GLY A 230 103.23 19.64 -29.95
N ILE A 231 103.14 20.38 -28.84
CA ILE A 231 102.58 19.93 -27.57
C ILE A 231 101.27 20.67 -27.30
N ASN A 232 101.22 21.98 -27.58
CA ASN A 232 100.04 22.82 -27.39
C ASN A 232 99.49 23.30 -28.74
N GLY A 233 98.17 23.17 -28.95
CA GLY A 233 97.54 23.54 -30.22
C GLY A 233 97.49 25.06 -30.45
N THR A 234 98.06 25.53 -31.56
CA THR A 234 98.00 26.95 -31.93
C THR A 234 96.64 27.33 -32.51
N LYS A 235 95.96 28.29 -31.88
CA LYS A 235 94.69 28.85 -32.38
C LYS A 235 94.90 29.70 -33.63
N VAL A 236 94.54 29.16 -34.80
CA VAL A 236 94.45 29.94 -36.05
C VAL A 236 93.25 30.89 -35.97
N THR A 237 93.43 32.14 -36.40
CA THR A 237 92.39 33.19 -36.39
C THR A 237 92.41 33.95 -37.71
N ASN A 238 91.37 34.74 -37.99
CA ASN A 238 91.16 35.44 -39.26
C ASN A 238 91.11 34.49 -40.49
N VAL A 239 90.64 33.26 -40.27
CA VAL A 239 90.33 32.30 -41.35
C VAL A 239 88.97 32.68 -41.95
N ALA A 240 88.94 32.93 -43.26
CA ALA A 240 87.69 33.16 -43.99
C ALA A 240 86.79 31.92 -43.97
N GLU A 241 85.51 32.06 -44.33
CA GLU A 241 84.64 30.89 -44.48
C GLU A 241 85.02 30.12 -45.74
N GLY A 242 85.47 28.88 -45.59
CA GLY A 242 85.90 28.01 -46.70
C GLY A 242 84.70 27.45 -47.49
N GLU A 243 84.92 27.03 -48.74
CA GLU A 243 83.85 26.45 -49.55
C GLU A 243 83.34 25.14 -48.93
N LEU A 244 82.02 25.03 -48.70
CA LEU A 244 81.38 23.83 -48.18
C LEU A 244 80.92 22.91 -49.33
N SER A 245 81.88 22.21 -49.96
CA SER A 245 81.62 21.24 -51.04
C SER A 245 82.36 19.92 -50.82
N SER A 246 81.89 18.84 -51.45
CA SER A 246 82.47 17.49 -51.34
C SER A 246 83.89 17.36 -51.92
N THR A 247 84.34 18.34 -52.69
CA THR A 247 85.70 18.43 -53.24
C THR A 247 86.63 19.35 -52.46
N SER A 248 86.07 20.24 -51.62
CA SER A 248 86.78 21.33 -50.95
C SER A 248 88.05 20.91 -50.20
N ARG A 249 88.99 21.85 -50.12
CA ARG A 249 90.26 21.74 -49.39
C ARG A 249 90.50 22.93 -48.46
N ASP A 250 89.48 23.77 -48.29
CA ASP A 250 89.58 24.98 -47.47
C ASP A 250 89.48 24.64 -45.97
N ALA A 251 90.18 25.42 -45.15
CA ALA A 251 90.05 25.30 -43.70
C ALA A 251 88.70 25.90 -43.25
N VAL A 252 87.80 25.07 -42.72
CA VAL A 252 86.58 25.56 -42.09
C VAL A 252 86.89 26.34 -40.81
N ASN A 253 86.25 27.49 -40.64
CA ASN A 253 86.52 28.39 -39.53
C ASN A 253 85.55 28.20 -38.35
N GLY A 254 85.70 29.04 -37.32
CA GLY A 254 84.86 29.01 -36.13
C GLY A 254 83.38 29.32 -36.38
N SER A 255 83.01 30.18 -37.35
CA SER A 255 81.60 30.48 -37.63
C SER A 255 80.90 29.35 -38.37
N GLN A 256 81.59 28.65 -39.26
CA GLN A 256 81.04 27.48 -39.98
C GLN A 256 80.84 26.27 -39.06
N LEU A 257 81.81 25.97 -38.20
CA LEU A 257 81.65 24.93 -37.19
C LEU A 257 80.61 25.34 -36.14
N TYR A 258 80.54 26.62 -35.75
CA TYR A 258 79.49 27.10 -34.84
C TYR A 258 78.09 26.99 -35.46
N ALA A 259 77.90 27.32 -36.75
CA ALA A 259 76.64 27.10 -37.45
C ALA A 259 76.25 25.62 -37.50
N THR A 260 77.23 24.73 -37.69
CA THR A 260 77.04 23.28 -37.60
C THR A 260 76.64 22.85 -36.18
N ASN A 261 77.30 23.36 -35.14
CA ASN A 261 77.00 23.06 -33.75
C ASN A 261 75.62 23.59 -33.34
N GLN A 262 75.21 24.78 -33.80
CA GLN A 262 73.85 25.30 -33.60
C GLN A 262 72.80 24.38 -34.23
N GLN A 263 73.10 23.76 -35.39
CA GLN A 263 72.23 22.74 -35.98
C GLN A 263 72.27 21.41 -35.20
N VAL A 264 73.41 21.00 -34.64
CA VAL A 264 73.52 19.82 -33.76
C VAL A 264 72.78 20.01 -32.44
N ASP A 265 72.85 21.19 -31.81
CA ASP A 265 72.06 21.56 -30.65
C ASP A 265 70.56 21.56 -30.97
N GLN A 266 70.18 22.07 -32.14
CA GLN A 266 68.79 22.05 -32.59
C GLN A 266 68.31 20.62 -32.89
N ASN A 267 69.16 19.77 -33.47
CA ASN A 267 68.89 18.34 -33.66
C ASN A 267 68.75 17.64 -32.30
N THR A 268 69.63 17.93 -31.33
CA THR A 268 69.60 17.37 -29.97
C THR A 268 68.30 17.75 -29.27
N LYS A 269 67.91 19.04 -29.26
CA LYS A 269 66.61 19.51 -28.78
C LYS A 269 65.44 18.81 -29.48
N SER A 270 65.55 18.58 -30.79
CA SER A 270 64.50 17.89 -31.56
C SER A 270 64.41 16.40 -31.22
N ILE A 271 65.54 15.75 -30.91
CA ILE A 271 65.61 14.36 -30.44
C ILE A 271 65.08 14.24 -29.01
N THR A 272 65.41 15.18 -28.10
CA THR A 272 64.81 15.24 -26.76
C THR A 272 63.30 15.47 -26.84
N ASN A 273 62.83 16.45 -27.62
CA ASN A 273 61.40 16.68 -27.84
C ASN A 273 60.68 15.45 -28.43
N LEU A 274 61.34 14.69 -29.32
CA LEU A 274 60.82 13.44 -29.84
C LEU A 274 60.80 12.33 -28.78
N GLY A 275 61.83 12.25 -27.95
CA GLY A 275 61.90 11.37 -26.78
C GLY A 275 60.76 11.66 -25.80
N ASP A 276 60.55 12.93 -25.44
CA ASP A 276 59.43 13.39 -24.62
C ASP A 276 58.10 13.03 -25.28
N GLN A 277 57.95 13.20 -26.59
CA GLN A 277 56.73 12.80 -27.31
C GLN A 277 56.50 11.28 -27.27
N VAL A 278 57.54 10.46 -27.46
CA VAL A 278 57.45 8.99 -27.37
C VAL A 278 57.14 8.54 -25.94
N THR A 279 57.78 9.12 -24.93
CA THR A 279 57.49 8.85 -23.51
C THR A 279 56.07 9.27 -23.14
N ASN A 280 55.59 10.43 -23.61
CA ASN A 280 54.18 10.81 -23.41
C ASN A 280 53.22 9.85 -24.11
N VAL A 281 53.56 9.32 -25.29
CA VAL A 281 52.77 8.28 -25.96
C VAL A 281 52.77 6.96 -25.19
N TYR A 282 53.86 6.60 -24.52
CA TYR A 282 53.95 5.40 -23.69
C TYR A 282 53.20 5.54 -22.35
N GLU A 283 53.46 6.62 -21.60
CA GLU A 283 52.89 6.86 -20.26
C GLU A 283 51.43 7.30 -20.28
N LYS A 284 51.02 8.05 -21.31
CA LYS A 284 49.75 8.79 -21.35
C LYS A 284 48.93 8.45 -22.60
N GLY A 285 49.51 7.78 -23.59
CA GLY A 285 48.87 7.49 -24.87
C GLY A 285 48.89 8.65 -25.87
N THR A 286 48.42 8.39 -27.09
CA THR A 286 48.25 9.42 -28.12
C THR A 286 46.99 10.25 -27.86
N LYS A 287 46.88 11.44 -28.47
CA LYS A 287 45.74 12.39 -28.35
C LYS A 287 44.33 11.78 -28.46
N TYR A 288 44.18 10.62 -29.12
CA TYR A 288 42.89 9.94 -29.31
C TYR A 288 42.86 8.51 -28.73
N PHE A 289 43.98 8.01 -28.21
CA PHE A 289 44.10 6.70 -27.56
C PHE A 289 44.93 6.87 -26.30
N HIS A 290 44.24 7.22 -25.20
CA HIS A 290 44.82 7.44 -23.88
C HIS A 290 44.56 6.24 -22.97
N ALA A 291 45.60 5.78 -22.27
CA ALA A 291 45.51 4.81 -21.19
C ALA A 291 46.35 5.33 -20.02
N ASN A 292 45.78 5.34 -18.82
CA ASN A 292 46.48 5.72 -17.59
C ASN A 292 46.79 4.44 -16.81
N SER A 293 48.05 3.99 -16.86
CA SER A 293 48.49 2.67 -16.37
C SER A 293 49.91 2.73 -15.80
N THR A 294 50.17 1.86 -14.81
CA THR A 294 51.52 1.49 -14.35
C THR A 294 51.77 -0.03 -14.36
N GLY A 295 50.83 -0.82 -14.89
CA GLY A 295 50.92 -2.29 -14.99
C GLY A 295 51.26 -2.78 -16.40
N ALA A 296 51.31 -4.10 -16.57
CA ALA A 296 51.82 -4.78 -17.75
C ALA A 296 51.11 -4.40 -19.07
N ASP A 297 51.81 -4.61 -20.18
CA ASP A 297 51.33 -4.35 -21.54
C ASP A 297 50.08 -5.18 -21.92
N SER A 298 49.37 -4.73 -22.95
CA SER A 298 48.32 -5.50 -23.62
C SER A 298 48.91 -6.57 -24.54
N SER A 299 48.25 -7.72 -24.65
CA SER A 299 48.69 -8.86 -25.47
C SER A 299 47.62 -9.32 -26.46
N ALA A 300 47.84 -9.04 -27.75
CA ALA A 300 47.06 -9.61 -28.85
C ALA A 300 47.71 -10.94 -29.26
N LEU A 301 47.21 -12.05 -28.71
CA LEU A 301 47.75 -13.40 -28.94
C LEU A 301 47.08 -14.12 -30.12
N GLY A 302 45.83 -13.78 -30.42
CA GLY A 302 45.12 -14.28 -31.59
C GLY A 302 45.51 -13.56 -32.89
N GLU A 303 45.44 -14.28 -34.01
CA GLU A 303 45.63 -13.72 -35.36
C GLU A 303 44.62 -12.59 -35.63
N ASP A 304 45.09 -11.44 -36.11
CA ASP A 304 44.30 -10.20 -36.29
C ASP A 304 43.48 -9.76 -35.06
N SER A 305 43.87 -10.17 -33.85
CA SER A 305 43.24 -9.75 -32.60
C SER A 305 43.73 -8.38 -32.12
N VAL A 306 42.93 -7.73 -31.27
CA VAL A 306 43.21 -6.40 -30.70
C VAL A 306 43.14 -6.45 -29.17
N ALA A 307 44.11 -5.87 -28.49
CA ALA A 307 44.11 -5.73 -27.03
C ALA A 307 44.38 -4.27 -26.65
N ILE A 308 43.46 -3.65 -25.91
CA ILE A 308 43.49 -2.22 -25.57
C ILE A 308 43.35 -2.08 -24.05
N GLY A 309 44.45 -1.72 -23.39
CA GLY A 309 44.51 -1.51 -21.93
C GLY A 309 45.49 -2.46 -21.24
N MET A 310 46.00 -2.04 -20.10
CA MET A 310 46.99 -2.78 -19.31
C MET A 310 46.56 -4.22 -19.01
N GLY A 311 47.43 -5.21 -19.26
CA GLY A 311 47.14 -6.62 -19.04
C GLY A 311 45.91 -7.16 -19.78
N ALA A 312 45.39 -6.45 -20.79
CA ALA A 312 44.32 -6.96 -21.63
C ALA A 312 44.87 -8.07 -22.53
N VAL A 313 44.21 -9.23 -22.58
CA VAL A 313 44.67 -10.40 -23.36
C VAL A 313 43.58 -10.85 -24.33
N SER A 314 43.86 -10.70 -25.63
CA SER A 314 42.99 -11.16 -26.70
C SER A 314 43.49 -12.51 -27.22
N ASN A 315 42.79 -13.59 -26.86
CA ASN A 315 43.30 -14.96 -26.98
C ASN A 315 43.02 -15.64 -28.33
N ASN A 316 41.92 -15.28 -29.01
CA ASN A 316 41.47 -15.95 -30.24
C ASN A 316 41.51 -15.00 -31.45
N ALA A 317 41.48 -15.56 -32.66
CA ALA A 317 41.60 -14.76 -33.87
C ALA A 317 40.43 -13.77 -34.03
N ASN A 318 40.72 -12.53 -34.46
CA ASN A 318 39.76 -11.42 -34.61
C ASN A 318 39.05 -10.98 -33.31
N ASP A 319 39.47 -11.44 -32.12
CA ASP A 319 38.92 -10.99 -30.84
C ASP A 319 39.38 -9.57 -30.46
N VAL A 320 38.57 -8.86 -29.66
CA VAL A 320 38.95 -7.58 -29.05
C VAL A 320 38.89 -7.66 -27.52
N ALA A 321 40.02 -7.54 -26.85
CA ALA A 321 40.10 -7.30 -25.40
C ALA A 321 40.13 -5.80 -25.13
N LEU A 322 39.11 -5.26 -24.46
CA LEU A 322 38.91 -3.81 -24.27
C LEU A 322 38.82 -3.46 -22.77
N GLY A 323 39.76 -2.65 -22.28
CA GLY A 323 39.89 -2.25 -20.88
C GLY A 323 40.97 -3.03 -20.12
N ALA A 324 41.37 -2.48 -18.97
CA ALA A 324 42.41 -3.06 -18.12
C ALA A 324 42.03 -4.48 -17.65
N GLY A 325 42.96 -5.44 -17.74
CA GLY A 325 42.74 -6.83 -17.31
C GLY A 325 41.60 -7.56 -18.03
N SER A 326 41.13 -7.04 -19.18
CA SER A 326 40.10 -7.68 -19.98
C SER A 326 40.66 -8.88 -20.72
N THR A 327 40.00 -10.03 -20.64
CA THR A 327 40.45 -11.28 -21.29
C THR A 327 39.36 -11.83 -22.18
N THR A 328 39.70 -12.23 -23.42
CA THR A 328 38.72 -12.86 -24.32
C THR A 328 38.72 -14.38 -24.16
N ALA A 329 37.55 -14.98 -24.40
CA ALA A 329 37.35 -16.43 -24.49
C ALA A 329 36.73 -16.75 -25.86
N ALA A 330 36.81 -18.00 -26.30
CA ALA A 330 36.27 -18.41 -27.59
C ALA A 330 34.78 -18.01 -27.73
N ALA A 331 34.42 -17.42 -28.87
CA ALA A 331 33.08 -16.88 -29.10
C ALA A 331 32.01 -17.97 -29.00
N VAL A 332 31.01 -17.74 -28.13
CA VAL A 332 29.92 -18.69 -27.88
C VAL A 332 28.72 -18.31 -28.76
N GLY A 333 28.28 -19.25 -29.60
CA GLY A 333 27.08 -19.09 -30.41
C GLY A 333 25.79 -19.41 -29.65
N THR A 334 24.85 -18.46 -29.65
CA THR A 334 23.52 -18.63 -29.05
C THR A 334 22.48 -18.54 -30.16
N SER A 335 21.95 -19.69 -30.59
CA SER A 335 21.05 -19.76 -31.75
C SER A 335 19.61 -19.28 -31.49
N GLY A 336 19.20 -19.19 -30.22
CA GLY A 336 17.86 -18.77 -29.83
C GLY A 336 17.59 -19.04 -28.35
N ALA A 337 16.35 -18.81 -27.92
CA ALA A 337 15.88 -19.16 -26.58
C ALA A 337 14.43 -19.64 -26.54
N THR A 338 14.13 -20.41 -25.50
CA THR A 338 12.82 -20.99 -25.19
C THR A 338 12.05 -20.08 -24.23
N ILE A 339 10.90 -19.54 -24.66
CA ILE A 339 10.10 -18.59 -23.87
C ILE A 339 8.62 -18.99 -23.94
N GLY A 340 8.09 -19.49 -22.82
CA GLY A 340 6.69 -19.92 -22.70
C GLY A 340 6.27 -21.11 -23.59
N GLY A 341 7.23 -21.75 -24.28
CA GLY A 341 6.97 -22.74 -25.32
C GLY A 341 6.90 -22.15 -26.74
N THR A 342 7.57 -21.04 -27.02
CA THR A 342 7.83 -20.62 -28.41
C THR A 342 9.33 -20.29 -28.59
N GLU A 343 9.94 -20.91 -29.60
CA GLU A 343 11.40 -20.86 -29.86
C GLU A 343 11.71 -19.62 -30.69
N TYR A 344 12.41 -18.69 -30.07
CA TYR A 344 12.85 -17.45 -30.70
C TYR A 344 14.29 -17.63 -31.17
N ALA A 345 14.47 -17.89 -32.47
CA ALA A 345 15.78 -17.89 -33.10
C ALA A 345 16.39 -16.47 -33.09
N PHE A 346 17.68 -16.36 -32.77
CA PHE A 346 18.40 -15.09 -32.67
C PHE A 346 19.24 -14.80 -33.92
N ALA A 347 19.26 -13.54 -34.34
CA ALA A 347 20.20 -13.06 -35.36
C ALA A 347 21.63 -13.08 -34.81
N GLY A 348 22.61 -13.33 -35.68
CA GLY A 348 24.03 -13.41 -35.27
C GLY A 348 24.42 -14.70 -34.53
N ALA A 349 23.57 -15.74 -34.56
CA ALA A 349 23.71 -17.03 -33.86
C ALA A 349 25.10 -17.70 -33.83
N ASN A 350 25.96 -17.43 -34.81
CA ASN A 350 27.30 -18.01 -34.94
C ASN A 350 28.35 -16.87 -35.05
N PRO A 351 28.74 -16.22 -33.94
CA PRO A 351 29.80 -15.22 -33.93
C PRO A 351 31.17 -15.89 -34.15
N THR A 352 32.04 -15.25 -34.93
CA THR A 352 33.39 -15.76 -35.23
C THR A 352 34.47 -15.29 -34.25
N SER A 353 34.21 -14.19 -33.53
CA SER A 353 35.07 -13.62 -32.49
C SER A 353 34.22 -12.82 -31.50
N THR A 354 34.82 -12.34 -30.41
CA THR A 354 34.13 -11.58 -29.35
C THR A 354 34.82 -10.28 -28.96
N VAL A 355 34.06 -9.35 -28.38
CA VAL A 355 34.57 -8.14 -27.72
C VAL A 355 34.41 -8.32 -26.21
N SER A 356 35.51 -8.55 -25.50
CA SER A 356 35.50 -8.68 -24.03
C SER A 356 35.81 -7.35 -23.37
N VAL A 357 34.88 -6.87 -22.54
CA VAL A 357 35.02 -5.61 -21.77
C VAL A 357 35.57 -5.81 -20.35
N GLY A 358 35.92 -7.05 -19.98
CA GLY A 358 36.41 -7.39 -18.65
C GLY A 358 36.97 -8.83 -18.59
N SER A 359 37.01 -9.39 -17.40
CA SER A 359 37.31 -10.81 -17.15
C SER A 359 36.34 -11.36 -16.10
N VAL A 360 36.31 -12.68 -15.89
CA VAL A 360 35.34 -13.30 -14.96
C VAL A 360 35.58 -12.78 -13.54
N GLY A 361 34.52 -12.29 -12.89
CA GLY A 361 34.58 -11.60 -11.59
C GLY A 361 35.10 -10.16 -11.65
N ASN A 362 35.37 -9.63 -12.85
CA ASN A 362 35.86 -8.28 -13.13
C ASN A 362 35.09 -7.69 -14.34
N GLU A 363 33.79 -7.92 -14.40
CA GLU A 363 32.90 -7.46 -15.45
C GLU A 363 32.72 -5.93 -15.44
N ARG A 364 32.33 -5.35 -16.59
CA ARG A 364 32.10 -3.90 -16.73
C ARG A 364 30.73 -3.59 -17.31
N THR A 365 30.13 -2.51 -16.82
CA THR A 365 28.92 -1.93 -17.39
C THR A 365 29.24 -1.23 -18.71
N ILE A 366 28.44 -1.49 -19.75
CA ILE A 366 28.52 -0.76 -21.02
C ILE A 366 27.49 0.38 -20.95
N THR A 367 27.97 1.60 -20.77
CA THR A 367 27.12 2.80 -20.56
C THR A 367 26.93 3.61 -21.84
N ASN A 368 25.95 4.51 -21.85
CA ASN A 368 25.61 5.38 -23.00
C ASN A 368 25.24 4.64 -24.30
N VAL A 369 24.87 3.36 -24.21
CA VAL A 369 24.34 2.56 -25.32
C VAL A 369 23.00 3.15 -25.75
N ALA A 370 22.93 3.67 -26.98
CA ALA A 370 21.69 4.11 -27.60
C ALA A 370 20.71 2.92 -27.78
N ALA A 371 19.42 3.18 -27.89
CA ALA A 371 18.44 2.11 -28.03
C ALA A 371 18.64 1.33 -29.35
N GLY A 372 19.02 0.06 -29.27
CA GLY A 372 19.22 -0.82 -30.41
C GLY A 372 17.90 -1.09 -31.15
N ARG A 373 17.96 -1.34 -32.46
CA ARG A 373 16.77 -1.64 -33.27
C ARG A 373 16.14 -2.96 -32.81
N LEU A 374 14.85 -2.96 -32.48
CA LEU A 374 14.11 -4.19 -32.15
C LEU A 374 13.54 -4.80 -33.44
N SER A 375 14.23 -5.78 -34.02
CA SER A 375 13.74 -6.54 -35.18
C SER A 375 14.36 -7.93 -35.25
N ALA A 376 13.71 -8.85 -35.97
CA ALA A 376 14.13 -10.26 -36.09
C ALA A 376 15.51 -10.48 -36.78
N THR A 377 16.09 -9.43 -37.37
CA THR A 377 17.43 -9.46 -38.00
C THR A 377 18.44 -8.54 -37.30
N SER A 378 18.09 -7.97 -36.14
CA SER A 378 18.95 -7.03 -35.42
C SER A 378 20.03 -7.75 -34.63
N THR A 379 21.25 -7.22 -34.70
CA THR A 379 22.39 -7.59 -33.84
C THR A 379 22.87 -6.38 -33.03
N ASP A 380 21.98 -5.40 -32.80
CA ASP A 380 22.26 -4.22 -31.98
C ASP A 380 22.18 -4.59 -30.49
N ALA A 381 23.01 -3.95 -29.65
CA ALA A 381 22.89 -4.09 -28.20
C ALA A 381 21.56 -3.46 -27.69
N VAL A 382 20.85 -4.19 -26.83
CA VAL A 382 19.66 -3.69 -26.13
C VAL A 382 20.09 -2.95 -24.87
N ASN A 383 19.60 -1.72 -24.68
CA ASN A 383 19.93 -0.91 -23.51
C ASN A 383 18.91 -1.04 -22.36
N GLY A 384 19.27 -0.51 -21.19
CA GLY A 384 18.43 -0.58 -19.99
C GLY A 384 17.05 0.08 -20.13
N SER A 385 16.87 1.10 -20.97
CA SER A 385 15.56 1.75 -21.15
C SER A 385 14.60 0.93 -22.02
N GLN A 386 15.12 0.12 -22.96
CA GLN A 386 14.32 -0.84 -23.72
C GLN A 386 13.83 -1.99 -22.83
N LEU A 387 14.71 -2.55 -22.01
CA LEU A 387 14.34 -3.58 -21.04
C LEU A 387 13.37 -3.03 -19.98
N TYR A 388 13.61 -1.82 -19.46
CA TYR A 388 12.69 -1.16 -18.54
C TYR A 388 11.30 -0.91 -19.15
N ALA A 389 11.22 -0.46 -20.41
CA ALA A 389 9.94 -0.31 -21.11
C ALA A 389 9.20 -1.66 -21.28
N THR A 390 9.95 -2.75 -21.48
CA THR A 390 9.39 -4.11 -21.52
C THR A 390 8.88 -4.54 -20.14
N ASN A 391 9.65 -4.31 -19.07
CA ASN A 391 9.26 -4.63 -17.70
C ASN A 391 8.00 -3.83 -17.29
N GLN A 392 7.96 -2.52 -17.56
CA GLN A 392 6.76 -1.70 -17.34
C GLN A 392 5.52 -2.25 -18.07
N ALA A 393 5.69 -2.81 -19.29
CA ALA A 393 4.59 -3.46 -20.00
C ALA A 393 4.16 -4.78 -19.33
N LEU A 394 5.11 -5.56 -18.80
CA LEU A 394 4.82 -6.78 -18.02
C LEU A 394 4.13 -6.46 -16.68
N ASP A 395 4.54 -5.41 -15.98
CA ASP A 395 3.91 -4.93 -14.74
C ASP A 395 2.47 -4.45 -14.99
N GLN A 396 2.22 -3.78 -16.12
CA GLN A 396 0.86 -3.44 -16.55
C GLN A 396 0.05 -4.69 -16.92
N ILE A 397 0.64 -5.72 -17.53
CA ILE A 397 -0.04 -7.00 -17.78
C ILE A 397 -0.38 -7.71 -16.46
N GLY A 398 0.55 -7.78 -15.49
CA GLY A 398 0.29 -8.32 -14.16
C GLY A 398 -0.79 -7.55 -13.40
N SER A 399 -0.79 -6.22 -13.51
CA SER A 399 -1.85 -5.35 -12.97
C SER A 399 -3.21 -5.61 -13.64
N ASN A 400 -3.24 -5.79 -14.96
CA ASN A 400 -4.46 -6.11 -15.70
C ASN A 400 -5.01 -7.51 -15.36
N ILE A 401 -4.14 -8.51 -15.17
CA ILE A 401 -4.52 -9.85 -14.69
C ILE A 401 -5.10 -9.75 -13.27
N THR A 402 -4.45 -9.01 -12.38
CA THR A 402 -4.92 -8.77 -11.00
C THR A 402 -6.27 -8.06 -10.97
N ASN A 403 -6.48 -7.06 -11.84
CA ASN A 403 -7.77 -6.35 -11.97
C ASN A 403 -8.88 -7.22 -12.59
N LEU A 404 -8.53 -8.10 -13.54
CA LEU A 404 -9.47 -9.08 -14.09
C LEU A 404 -9.89 -10.09 -13.01
N ASP A 405 -8.97 -10.56 -12.19
CA ASP A 405 -9.26 -11.47 -11.09
C ASP A 405 -10.16 -10.83 -10.01
N HIS A 406 -9.87 -9.58 -9.65
CA HIS A 406 -10.72 -8.77 -8.79
C HIS A 406 -12.13 -8.52 -9.36
N GLY A 407 -12.29 -8.59 -10.69
CA GLY A 407 -13.56 -8.36 -11.39
C GLY A 407 -14.35 -9.63 -11.74
N ALA A 408 -13.79 -10.82 -11.52
CA ALA A 408 -14.36 -12.08 -11.98
C ALA A 408 -15.31 -12.73 -10.96
N VAL A 409 -16.35 -13.40 -11.50
CA VAL A 409 -17.26 -14.25 -10.72
C VAL A 409 -16.55 -15.56 -10.37
N LYS A 410 -16.41 -15.79 -9.08
CA LYS A 410 -15.65 -16.88 -8.45
C LYS A 410 -16.31 -18.25 -8.63
N TYR A 411 -15.59 -19.26 -9.15
CA TYR A 411 -15.69 -20.61 -8.57
C TYR A 411 -14.69 -20.67 -7.42
N ASP A 412 -15.07 -21.27 -6.28
CA ASP A 412 -14.18 -21.33 -5.13
C ASP A 412 -12.94 -22.18 -5.41
N ILE A 413 -11.87 -21.98 -4.64
CA ILE A 413 -10.65 -22.79 -4.70
C ILE A 413 -10.62 -23.65 -3.43
N ASP A 414 -10.47 -24.95 -3.59
CA ASP A 414 -10.30 -25.89 -2.49
C ASP A 414 -8.91 -25.76 -1.85
N ILE A 415 -8.74 -26.29 -0.63
CA ILE A 415 -7.52 -26.08 0.18
C ILE A 415 -6.23 -26.67 -0.44
N ASP A 416 -6.35 -27.52 -1.47
CA ASP A 416 -5.24 -28.07 -2.25
C ASP A 416 -4.87 -27.23 -3.49
N GLY A 417 -5.60 -26.14 -3.76
CA GLY A 417 -5.40 -25.26 -4.91
C GLY A 417 -6.21 -25.64 -6.16
N THR A 418 -7.07 -26.66 -6.09
CA THR A 418 -7.97 -27.03 -7.21
C THR A 418 -9.27 -26.21 -7.22
N VAL A 419 -9.95 -26.15 -8.37
CA VAL A 419 -11.17 -25.33 -8.55
C VAL A 419 -12.44 -26.11 -8.18
N ASN A 420 -13.18 -25.60 -7.21
CA ASN A 420 -14.42 -26.14 -6.70
C ASN A 420 -15.63 -25.64 -7.51
N TYR A 421 -15.98 -26.37 -8.56
CA TYR A 421 -17.14 -26.07 -9.41
C TYR A 421 -18.51 -26.15 -8.70
N ASN A 422 -18.58 -26.59 -7.44
CA ASN A 422 -19.83 -26.70 -6.68
C ASN A 422 -20.17 -25.44 -5.87
N SER A 423 -19.22 -24.50 -5.72
CA SER A 423 -19.39 -23.31 -4.88
C SER A 423 -19.00 -22.04 -5.63
N VAL A 424 -19.89 -21.05 -5.57
CA VAL A 424 -19.71 -19.71 -6.14
C VAL A 424 -19.86 -18.70 -5.01
N THR A 425 -18.78 -18.49 -4.26
CA THR A 425 -18.77 -17.46 -3.23
C THR A 425 -18.71 -16.08 -3.87
N LEU A 426 -19.90 -15.47 -4.06
CA LEU A 426 -20.12 -14.02 -4.21
C LEU A 426 -19.74 -13.23 -2.93
N GLY A 427 -18.74 -13.74 -2.23
CA GLY A 427 -18.20 -13.35 -0.94
C GLY A 427 -16.70 -13.04 -0.95
N GLY A 428 -15.94 -13.38 -2.02
CA GLY A 428 -14.47 -13.31 -2.14
C GLY A 428 -13.75 -12.11 -1.48
N GLY A 429 -13.64 -12.18 -0.16
CA GLY A 429 -12.94 -11.30 0.77
C GLY A 429 -13.55 -9.93 1.14
N ARG A 430 -14.19 -9.20 0.22
CA ARG A 430 -14.00 -7.73 0.13
C ARG A 430 -15.23 -6.80 0.19
N SER A 431 -16.42 -7.19 -0.24
CA SER A 431 -17.65 -6.39 0.02
C SER A 431 -18.01 -6.46 1.51
N SER A 432 -18.90 -5.58 1.97
CA SER A 432 -19.61 -5.73 3.25
C SER A 432 -21.14 -5.72 3.10
N GLY A 433 -21.64 -5.86 1.86
CA GLY A 433 -23.07 -6.00 1.54
C GLY A 433 -23.32 -7.11 0.51
N PRO A 434 -24.45 -7.84 0.60
CA PRO A 434 -24.73 -8.99 -0.25
C PRO A 434 -24.93 -8.59 -1.72
N VAL A 435 -24.45 -9.43 -2.64
CA VAL A 435 -24.44 -9.14 -4.08
C VAL A 435 -25.81 -9.40 -4.71
N VAL A 436 -26.39 -8.37 -5.34
CA VAL A 436 -27.66 -8.48 -6.08
C VAL A 436 -27.39 -8.93 -7.52
N LEU A 437 -27.80 -10.14 -7.88
CA LEU A 437 -27.80 -10.58 -9.28
C LEU A 437 -28.98 -9.96 -10.03
N THR A 438 -28.70 -9.22 -11.10
CA THR A 438 -29.70 -8.66 -12.02
C THR A 438 -29.65 -9.36 -13.37
N ASN A 439 -30.67 -9.18 -14.20
CA ASN A 439 -30.81 -9.85 -15.51
C ASN A 439 -30.83 -11.40 -15.46
N VAL A 440 -31.20 -11.99 -14.32
CA VAL A 440 -31.43 -13.43 -14.18
C VAL A 440 -32.73 -13.80 -14.91
N ALA A 441 -32.64 -14.69 -15.89
CA ALA A 441 -33.80 -15.21 -16.63
C ALA A 441 -34.71 -16.05 -15.73
N ALA A 442 -35.93 -16.38 -16.21
CA ALA A 442 -36.80 -17.30 -15.48
C ALA A 442 -36.25 -18.74 -15.63
N GLY A 443 -35.93 -19.39 -14.51
CA GLY A 443 -35.45 -20.76 -14.47
C GLY A 443 -36.46 -21.77 -15.03
N SER A 444 -35.96 -22.72 -15.78
CA SER A 444 -36.70 -23.74 -16.55
C SER A 444 -36.44 -25.18 -16.06
N SER A 445 -35.30 -25.39 -15.42
CA SER A 445 -34.84 -26.66 -14.82
C SER A 445 -34.84 -26.59 -13.30
N THR A 446 -34.81 -27.74 -12.63
CA THR A 446 -34.81 -27.89 -11.16
C THR A 446 -33.61 -27.22 -10.47
N TYR A 447 -32.53 -26.95 -11.21
CA TYR A 447 -31.30 -26.33 -10.69
C TYR A 447 -31.05 -24.91 -11.21
N ASP A 448 -31.99 -24.33 -11.99
CA ASP A 448 -31.85 -22.96 -12.47
C ASP A 448 -32.15 -21.96 -11.33
N ALA A 449 -31.47 -20.81 -11.34
CA ALA A 449 -31.73 -19.75 -10.37
C ALA A 449 -33.14 -19.16 -10.55
N VAL A 450 -33.96 -19.21 -9.50
CA VAL A 450 -35.33 -18.64 -9.51
C VAL A 450 -35.24 -17.13 -9.41
N ASN A 451 -35.75 -16.41 -10.43
CA ASN A 451 -35.76 -14.95 -10.40
C ASN A 451 -36.98 -14.38 -9.64
N TYR A 452 -36.93 -13.09 -9.28
CA TYR A 452 -38.00 -12.44 -8.52
C TYR A 452 -39.36 -12.47 -9.24
N GLY A 453 -39.37 -12.45 -10.58
CA GLY A 453 -40.60 -12.58 -11.38
C GLY A 453 -41.27 -13.94 -11.23
N GLN A 454 -40.49 -15.03 -11.10
CA GLN A 454 -41.03 -16.36 -10.82
C GLN A 454 -41.52 -16.50 -9.38
N LEU A 455 -40.78 -15.97 -8.41
CA LEU A 455 -41.25 -15.94 -7.02
C LEU A 455 -42.53 -15.12 -6.88
N GLN A 456 -42.64 -14.01 -7.60
CA GLN A 456 -43.85 -13.20 -7.69
C GLN A 456 -44.98 -13.91 -8.45
N ALA A 457 -44.67 -14.71 -9.49
CA ALA A 457 -45.67 -15.55 -10.16
C ALA A 457 -46.22 -16.65 -9.23
N LEU A 458 -45.36 -17.32 -8.47
CA LEU A 458 -45.75 -18.27 -7.43
C LEU A 458 -46.53 -17.57 -6.31
N GLN A 459 -46.11 -16.38 -5.87
CA GLN A 459 -46.85 -15.57 -4.89
C GLN A 459 -48.24 -15.21 -5.42
N ASN A 460 -48.35 -14.80 -6.68
CA ASN A 460 -49.62 -14.53 -7.35
C ASN A 460 -50.48 -15.79 -7.49
N GLU A 461 -49.91 -16.97 -7.76
CA GLU A 461 -50.63 -18.24 -7.82
C GLU A 461 -51.11 -18.67 -6.43
N VAL A 462 -50.29 -18.54 -5.39
CA VAL A 462 -50.69 -18.76 -3.98
C VAL A 462 -51.77 -17.76 -3.57
N THR A 463 -51.67 -16.50 -3.95
CA THR A 463 -52.74 -15.49 -3.78
C THR A 463 -53.99 -15.84 -4.60
N ASN A 464 -53.87 -16.50 -5.75
CA ASN A 464 -55.00 -17.00 -6.54
C ASN A 464 -55.63 -18.25 -5.91
N VAL A 465 -54.84 -19.16 -5.31
CA VAL A 465 -55.33 -20.29 -4.52
C VAL A 465 -56.06 -19.78 -3.28
N ASN A 466 -55.49 -18.81 -2.56
CA ASN A 466 -56.16 -18.11 -1.46
C ASN A 466 -57.45 -17.44 -1.95
N SER A 467 -57.43 -16.74 -3.09
CA SER A 467 -58.62 -16.14 -3.70
C SER A 467 -59.64 -17.18 -4.18
N ARG A 468 -59.23 -18.40 -4.55
CA ARG A 468 -60.12 -19.50 -4.94
C ARG A 468 -60.78 -20.14 -3.72
N VAL A 469 -60.05 -20.30 -2.62
CA VAL A 469 -60.63 -20.64 -1.31
C VAL A 469 -61.66 -19.57 -0.92
N THR A 470 -61.28 -18.29 -0.97
CA THR A 470 -62.17 -17.15 -0.73
C THR A 470 -63.34 -17.03 -1.71
N ASN A 471 -63.27 -17.59 -2.93
CA ASN A 471 -64.42 -17.66 -3.84
C ASN A 471 -65.30 -18.89 -3.64
N LEU A 472 -64.78 -20.01 -3.13
CA LEU A 472 -65.60 -21.09 -2.56
C LEU A 472 -66.35 -20.60 -1.32
N GLU A 473 -65.73 -19.74 -0.51
CA GLU A 473 -66.32 -19.13 0.69
C GLU A 473 -67.39 -18.06 0.34
N ASN A 474 -67.20 -17.28 -0.74
CA ASN A 474 -68.04 -16.12 -1.05
C ASN A 474 -69.16 -16.34 -2.10
N ASN A 475 -69.23 -17.47 -2.81
CA ASN A 475 -70.13 -17.59 -3.98
C ASN A 475 -71.03 -18.85 -4.00
N GLY A 476 -71.65 -19.16 -2.85
CA GLY A 476 -72.82 -20.04 -2.77
C GLY A 476 -74.10 -19.25 -2.50
N GLY A 477 -74.68 -18.60 -3.52
CA GLY A 477 -75.81 -17.67 -3.31
C GLY A 477 -76.85 -17.61 -4.44
N SER A 478 -78.13 -17.65 -4.04
CA SER A 478 -79.35 -17.51 -4.87
C SER A 478 -79.64 -18.66 -5.84
N GLY A 479 -80.91 -19.04 -6.07
CA GLY A 479 -82.17 -18.56 -5.48
C GLY A 479 -83.35 -19.44 -5.88
N GLY A 480 -84.51 -19.25 -5.24
CA GLY A 480 -85.67 -20.13 -5.41
C GLY A 480 -86.38 -20.05 -6.76
N ASN A 481 -87.05 -21.16 -7.09
CA ASN A 481 -88.09 -21.33 -8.13
C ASN A 481 -87.65 -21.32 -9.63
N GLY A 482 -87.35 -22.51 -10.17
CA GLY A 482 -87.85 -22.88 -11.50
C GLY A 482 -87.01 -22.51 -12.74
N GLY A 483 -85.69 -22.70 -12.72
CA GLY A 483 -84.83 -22.56 -13.91
C GLY A 483 -83.87 -23.73 -14.10
N SER A 484 -83.99 -24.46 -15.22
CA SER A 484 -83.05 -25.54 -15.58
C SER A 484 -81.66 -24.96 -15.88
N GLY A 485 -80.62 -25.49 -15.23
CA GLY A 485 -79.25 -25.00 -15.36
C GLY A 485 -78.51 -25.50 -16.61
N SER A 486 -77.32 -24.94 -16.85
CA SER A 486 -76.32 -25.48 -17.78
C SER A 486 -74.92 -24.95 -17.42
N ASN A 487 -74.43 -25.32 -16.23
CA ASN A 487 -73.02 -25.15 -15.84
C ASN A 487 -72.48 -26.53 -15.39
N PRO A 488 -71.44 -27.08 -16.03
CA PRO A 488 -71.06 -28.50 -15.91
C PRO A 488 -70.49 -28.94 -14.56
N TYR A 489 -70.39 -28.07 -13.56
CA TYR A 489 -70.02 -28.45 -12.19
C TYR A 489 -71.23 -28.73 -11.26
N PHE A 490 -72.46 -28.51 -11.72
CA PHE A 490 -73.69 -28.81 -10.94
C PHE A 490 -74.40 -30.06 -11.47
N ASN A 491 -73.86 -31.26 -11.20
CA ASN A 491 -74.63 -32.50 -11.43
C ASN A 491 -75.57 -32.81 -10.25
N ALA A 492 -76.75 -32.18 -10.29
CA ALA A 492 -77.84 -32.49 -9.36
C ALA A 492 -78.79 -33.56 -9.92
N THR A 493 -78.34 -34.82 -10.02
CA THR A 493 -79.24 -36.00 -10.06
C THR A 493 -78.55 -37.29 -9.63
N ASP A 494 -79.14 -37.92 -8.61
CA ASP A 494 -79.39 -39.36 -8.43
C ASP A 494 -78.44 -40.39 -9.08
N THR A 495 -77.72 -41.14 -8.24
CA THR A 495 -77.54 -42.59 -8.46
C THR A 495 -77.81 -43.36 -7.17
N SER A 496 -79.07 -43.71 -6.97
CA SER A 496 -79.50 -44.88 -6.24
C SER A 496 -78.94 -46.16 -6.89
N SER A 497 -78.35 -47.04 -6.08
CA SER A 497 -78.01 -48.43 -6.45
C SER A 497 -77.84 -49.27 -5.19
N ASP A 498 -78.93 -49.91 -4.75
CA ASP A 498 -79.07 -50.80 -3.58
C ASP A 498 -78.75 -50.16 -2.20
N ASP A 499 -79.56 -50.27 -1.15
CA ASP A 499 -80.83 -51.00 -0.95
C ASP A 499 -81.75 -50.26 0.07
N SER A 500 -83.04 -50.57 0.05
CA SER A 500 -84.04 -50.39 1.12
C SER A 500 -84.14 -49.05 1.87
N ALA A 501 -84.84 -48.10 1.24
CA ALA A 501 -85.93 -47.29 1.82
C ALA A 501 -85.86 -46.77 3.28
N VAL A 502 -85.74 -45.45 3.44
CA VAL A 502 -86.86 -44.55 3.84
C VAL A 502 -86.70 -43.20 3.14
N VAL A 503 -87.69 -42.73 2.38
CA VAL A 503 -87.66 -41.39 1.76
C VAL A 503 -88.19 -40.36 2.74
N ASN A 504 -87.31 -39.82 3.59
CA ASN A 504 -87.65 -38.71 4.48
C ASN A 504 -87.56 -37.37 3.72
N VAL A 505 -88.58 -37.09 2.90
CA VAL A 505 -88.71 -35.84 2.13
C VAL A 505 -88.59 -34.64 3.08
N ALA A 506 -87.88 -33.58 2.66
CA ALA A 506 -87.89 -32.32 3.40
C ALA A 506 -89.33 -31.84 3.56
N ALA A 507 -89.74 -31.54 4.80
CA ALA A 507 -91.08 -31.01 5.03
C ALA A 507 -91.18 -29.64 4.34
N PRO A 508 -92.24 -29.37 3.54
CA PRO A 508 -92.42 -28.05 2.96
C PRO A 508 -92.55 -27.04 4.11
N GLY A 509 -91.78 -25.95 4.03
CA GLY A 509 -91.86 -24.86 4.99
C GLY A 509 -93.30 -24.33 5.11
N THR A 510 -93.74 -24.05 6.33
CA THR A 510 -95.13 -23.67 6.61
C THR A 510 -95.42 -22.21 6.26
N GLY A 511 -94.39 -21.38 6.10
CA GLY A 511 -94.49 -20.00 5.65
C GLY A 511 -94.42 -19.84 4.13
N ALA A 512 -95.13 -18.84 3.61
CA ALA A 512 -95.12 -18.46 2.20
C ALA A 512 -93.73 -18.00 1.74
N GLY A 513 -93.34 -18.32 0.51
CA GLY A 513 -92.04 -17.91 -0.05
C GLY A 513 -90.81 -18.56 0.60
N SER A 514 -91.00 -19.53 1.51
CA SER A 514 -89.90 -20.19 2.22
C SER A 514 -89.10 -21.18 1.35
N THR A 515 -87.87 -21.47 1.76
CA THR A 515 -86.96 -22.42 1.10
C THR A 515 -86.45 -23.45 2.12
N THR A 516 -86.77 -24.73 1.91
CA THR A 516 -86.43 -25.83 2.82
C THR A 516 -85.65 -26.94 2.10
N ALA A 517 -84.47 -27.30 2.60
CA ALA A 517 -83.66 -28.38 2.02
C ALA A 517 -82.90 -29.19 3.08
N GLY A 518 -83.02 -30.53 3.02
CA GLY A 518 -82.42 -31.48 3.96
C GLY A 518 -83.44 -32.16 4.86
N SER A 519 -83.12 -33.36 5.34
CA SER A 519 -84.00 -34.14 6.22
C SER A 519 -84.31 -33.38 7.52
N GLY A 520 -85.59 -33.19 7.84
CA GLY A 520 -86.02 -32.48 9.05
C GLY A 520 -85.76 -30.97 9.06
N ALA A 521 -85.32 -30.36 7.95
CA ALA A 521 -85.26 -28.91 7.83
C ALA A 521 -86.68 -28.31 7.86
N VAL A 522 -86.88 -27.19 8.58
CA VAL A 522 -88.17 -26.50 8.68
C VAL A 522 -87.97 -24.99 8.61
N ALA A 523 -88.62 -24.34 7.65
CA ALA A 523 -88.88 -22.91 7.69
C ALA A 523 -90.31 -22.70 8.22
N THR A 524 -90.44 -22.07 9.39
CA THR A 524 -91.70 -21.97 10.14
C THR A 524 -92.49 -20.70 9.83
N GLY A 525 -91.80 -19.58 9.58
CA GLY A 525 -92.39 -18.30 9.19
C GLY A 525 -92.19 -17.96 7.72
N ASP A 526 -92.80 -16.85 7.27
CA ASP A 526 -92.79 -16.44 5.87
C ASP A 526 -91.37 -16.02 5.42
N ASN A 527 -91.06 -16.19 4.15
CA ASN A 527 -89.75 -15.95 3.52
C ASN A 527 -88.54 -16.66 4.17
N GLY A 528 -88.74 -17.54 5.15
CA GLY A 528 -87.67 -18.23 5.87
C GLY A 528 -86.89 -19.22 5.02
N THR A 529 -85.57 -19.32 5.21
CA THR A 529 -84.69 -20.24 4.47
C THR A 529 -83.99 -21.19 5.44
N ALA A 530 -84.31 -22.49 5.39
CA ALA A 530 -83.75 -23.54 6.24
C ALA A 530 -83.04 -24.61 5.40
N VAL A 531 -81.71 -24.65 5.44
CA VAL A 531 -80.87 -25.52 4.59
C VAL A 531 -79.87 -26.31 5.44
N GLY A 532 -80.09 -27.62 5.56
CA GLY A 532 -79.30 -28.53 6.39
C GLY A 532 -80.18 -29.41 7.27
N SER A 533 -79.68 -30.60 7.63
CA SER A 533 -80.46 -31.56 8.44
C SER A 533 -80.86 -30.94 9.79
N ASN A 534 -82.14 -30.91 10.10
CA ASN A 534 -82.73 -30.24 11.27
C ASN A 534 -82.45 -28.72 11.40
N ALA A 535 -82.20 -28.00 10.29
CA ALA A 535 -82.15 -26.54 10.31
C ALA A 535 -83.55 -25.93 10.57
N ASN A 536 -83.63 -24.87 11.38
CA ASN A 536 -84.89 -24.22 11.77
C ASN A 536 -84.83 -22.69 11.53
N ALA A 537 -85.61 -22.20 10.57
CA ALA A 537 -85.75 -20.77 10.30
C ALA A 537 -87.13 -20.26 10.75
N SER A 538 -87.16 -19.15 11.46
CA SER A 538 -88.37 -18.37 11.76
C SER A 538 -88.73 -17.42 10.61
N ASP A 539 -89.58 -16.42 10.89
CA ASP A 539 -90.05 -15.45 9.92
C ASP A 539 -88.93 -14.53 9.40
N SER A 540 -88.82 -14.41 8.07
CA SER A 540 -87.76 -13.66 7.38
C SER A 540 -86.34 -14.07 7.79
N ALA A 541 -86.16 -15.28 8.32
CA ALA A 541 -84.92 -15.77 8.91
C ALA A 541 -84.15 -16.72 7.99
N VAL A 542 -82.84 -16.84 8.20
CA VAL A 542 -81.96 -17.72 7.40
C VAL A 542 -81.18 -18.64 8.33
N ALA A 543 -81.44 -19.95 8.26
CA ALA A 543 -80.75 -20.99 9.03
C ALA A 543 -80.07 -21.98 8.07
N ILE A 544 -78.74 -21.90 7.95
CA ILE A 544 -77.94 -22.70 7.00
C ILE A 544 -76.87 -23.48 7.78
N GLY A 545 -76.99 -24.80 7.80
CA GLY A 545 -76.15 -25.72 8.57
C GLY A 545 -77.00 -26.73 9.36
N SER A 546 -76.46 -27.92 9.63
CA SER A 546 -77.22 -28.92 10.38
C SER A 546 -77.45 -28.47 11.83
N GLY A 547 -78.71 -28.48 12.27
CA GLY A 547 -79.11 -27.96 13.57
C GLY A 547 -78.93 -26.44 13.75
N ALA A 548 -78.78 -25.67 12.66
CA ALA A 548 -78.78 -24.20 12.74
C ALA A 548 -80.18 -23.70 13.11
N ALA A 549 -80.28 -22.66 13.95
CA ALA A 549 -81.54 -22.06 14.38
C ALA A 549 -81.51 -20.53 14.31
N ALA A 550 -82.49 -19.92 13.63
CA ALA A 550 -82.59 -18.48 13.45
C ALA A 550 -83.99 -17.95 13.83
N SER A 551 -84.03 -17.00 14.77
CA SER A 551 -85.20 -16.19 15.15
C SER A 551 -85.59 -15.20 14.05
N SER A 552 -86.71 -14.48 14.24
CA SER A 552 -87.25 -13.60 13.19
C SER A 552 -86.25 -12.51 12.75
N GLY A 553 -86.11 -12.36 11.43
CA GLY A 553 -85.14 -11.47 10.77
C GLY A 553 -83.67 -11.82 11.02
N ALA A 554 -83.37 -12.94 11.68
CA ALA A 554 -82.02 -13.32 12.08
C ALA A 554 -81.37 -14.32 11.10
N VAL A 555 -80.04 -14.41 11.13
CA VAL A 555 -79.24 -15.20 10.19
C VAL A 555 -78.26 -16.09 10.96
N ALA A 556 -78.51 -17.40 10.99
CA ALA A 556 -77.63 -18.41 11.57
C ALA A 556 -76.96 -19.24 10.46
N VAL A 557 -75.65 -19.07 10.27
CA VAL A 557 -74.90 -19.73 9.18
C VAL A 557 -73.72 -20.50 9.77
N GLY A 558 -73.89 -21.82 9.88
CA GLY A 558 -72.97 -22.76 10.51
C GLY A 558 -73.74 -23.93 11.14
N GLN A 559 -73.13 -25.12 11.19
CA GLN A 559 -73.67 -26.24 11.95
C GLN A 559 -73.86 -25.82 13.43
N GLY A 560 -75.05 -26.01 14.00
CA GLY A 560 -75.35 -25.63 15.39
C GLY A 560 -75.37 -24.12 15.70
N ALA A 561 -75.26 -23.25 14.68
CA ALA A 561 -75.32 -21.81 14.86
C ALA A 561 -76.71 -21.37 15.35
N GLN A 562 -76.76 -20.43 16.29
CA GLN A 562 -77.97 -20.02 17.00
C GLN A 562 -78.09 -18.49 17.03
N ALA A 563 -78.81 -17.93 16.08
CA ALA A 563 -79.18 -16.52 16.04
C ALA A 563 -80.53 -16.35 16.75
N THR A 564 -80.52 -16.37 18.08
CA THR A 564 -81.74 -16.44 18.90
C THR A 564 -82.38 -15.07 19.17
N ALA A 565 -81.64 -13.98 19.02
CA ALA A 565 -82.18 -12.62 19.09
C ALA A 565 -82.61 -12.08 17.72
N SER A 566 -83.61 -11.21 17.70
CA SER A 566 -84.16 -10.59 16.48
C SER A 566 -83.10 -9.79 15.71
N SER A 567 -83.14 -9.85 14.38
CA SER A 567 -82.23 -9.09 13.49
C SER A 567 -80.74 -9.26 13.83
N SER A 568 -80.35 -10.45 14.32
CA SER A 568 -78.96 -10.78 14.67
C SER A 568 -78.35 -11.78 13.70
N VAL A 569 -77.01 -11.85 13.66
CA VAL A 569 -76.27 -12.77 12.77
C VAL A 569 -75.34 -13.64 13.60
N ALA A 570 -75.57 -14.95 13.62
CA ALA A 570 -74.67 -15.95 14.20
C ALA A 570 -73.89 -16.63 13.05
N LEU A 571 -72.61 -16.28 12.90
CA LEU A 571 -71.77 -16.71 11.78
C LEU A 571 -70.68 -17.67 12.26
N GLY A 572 -70.61 -18.86 11.65
CA GLY A 572 -69.72 -19.94 12.03
C GLY A 572 -70.40 -21.04 12.87
N GLN A 573 -69.79 -22.23 12.88
CA GLN A 573 -70.25 -23.41 13.63
C GLN A 573 -70.36 -23.10 15.13
N ASP A 574 -71.43 -23.55 15.78
CA ASP A 574 -71.77 -23.27 17.20
C ASP A 574 -71.78 -21.77 17.63
N SER A 575 -71.78 -20.82 16.69
CA SER A 575 -71.87 -19.39 17.03
C SER A 575 -73.23 -19.04 17.64
N VAL A 576 -73.25 -18.13 18.60
CA VAL A 576 -74.47 -17.69 19.29
C VAL A 576 -74.59 -16.17 19.18
N ALA A 577 -75.73 -15.70 18.68
CA ALA A 577 -76.12 -14.29 18.69
C ALA A 577 -77.39 -14.11 19.53
N ASP A 578 -77.17 -13.79 20.81
CA ASP A 578 -78.18 -13.63 21.87
C ASP A 578 -78.55 -12.16 22.12
N ARG A 579 -78.08 -11.25 21.27
CA ARG A 579 -78.32 -9.80 21.33
C ARG A 579 -78.81 -9.26 20.00
N GLU A 580 -79.90 -8.50 20.02
CA GLU A 580 -80.50 -7.92 18.81
C GLU A 580 -79.54 -6.95 18.11
N ASN A 581 -79.63 -6.89 16.77
CA ASN A 581 -78.81 -6.02 15.92
C ASN A 581 -77.28 -6.22 16.11
N THR A 582 -76.83 -7.45 16.37
CA THR A 582 -75.41 -7.79 16.48
C THR A 582 -74.98 -8.86 15.46
N VAL A 583 -73.70 -8.83 15.07
CA VAL A 583 -73.04 -9.92 14.36
C VAL A 583 -72.10 -10.62 15.33
N SER A 584 -72.34 -11.90 15.60
CA SER A 584 -71.53 -12.75 16.45
C SER A 584 -70.84 -13.84 15.64
N VAL A 585 -69.51 -13.86 15.70
CA VAL A 585 -68.66 -14.83 14.99
C VAL A 585 -68.27 -16.04 15.87
N GLY A 586 -68.88 -16.20 17.05
CA GLY A 586 -68.53 -17.25 18.01
C GLY A 586 -69.53 -17.39 19.15
N SER A 587 -69.12 -17.99 20.26
CA SER A 587 -69.89 -18.05 21.51
C SER A 587 -69.05 -17.54 22.69
N ALA A 588 -69.68 -17.36 23.86
CA ALA A 588 -68.92 -17.27 25.11
C ALA A 588 -67.97 -18.48 25.23
N GLY A 589 -66.70 -18.22 25.56
CA GLY A 589 -65.63 -19.23 25.63
C GLY A 589 -65.15 -19.79 24.28
N ARG A 590 -65.73 -19.38 23.15
CA ARG A 590 -65.35 -19.78 21.78
C ARG A 590 -65.45 -18.58 20.82
N GLN A 591 -64.74 -17.52 21.17
CA GLN A 591 -64.54 -16.36 20.30
C GLN A 591 -63.68 -16.74 19.08
N ARG A 592 -63.87 -16.03 17.97
CA ARG A 592 -63.03 -16.18 16.76
C ARG A 592 -62.36 -14.85 16.42
N GLN A 593 -61.13 -14.93 15.90
CA GLN A 593 -60.48 -13.78 15.29
C GLN A 593 -61.20 -13.42 13.98
N VAL A 594 -61.38 -12.12 13.72
CA VAL A 594 -61.87 -11.63 12.42
C VAL A 594 -60.64 -11.20 11.61
N THR A 595 -60.26 -12.02 10.65
CA THR A 595 -59.12 -11.76 9.75
C THR A 595 -59.59 -11.02 8.49
N ASN A 596 -58.65 -10.57 7.66
CA ASN A 596 -58.91 -9.84 6.40
C ASN A 596 -59.73 -8.54 6.53
N VAL A 597 -59.86 -7.99 7.75
CA VAL A 597 -60.43 -6.67 7.99
C VAL A 597 -59.54 -5.62 7.32
N ALA A 598 -60.05 -4.93 6.31
CA ALA A 598 -59.37 -3.80 5.66
C ALA A 598 -59.21 -2.62 6.65
N ALA A 599 -58.33 -1.68 6.34
CA ALA A 599 -58.12 -0.52 7.21
C ALA A 599 -59.40 0.34 7.27
N GLY A 600 -59.96 0.49 8.47
CA GLY A 600 -61.17 1.29 8.71
C GLY A 600 -60.95 2.77 8.38
N SER A 601 -61.89 3.35 7.64
CA SER A 601 -61.83 4.69 7.05
C SER A 601 -62.86 5.66 7.63
N GLN A 602 -63.97 5.13 8.15
CA GLN A 602 -65.04 5.86 8.82
C GLN A 602 -65.09 5.50 10.31
N ALA A 603 -65.70 6.37 11.13
CA ALA A 603 -65.74 6.21 12.59
C ALA A 603 -66.51 4.98 13.10
N THR A 604 -67.23 4.27 12.23
CA THR A 604 -67.95 3.02 12.52
C THR A 604 -67.30 1.78 11.90
N ASP A 605 -66.20 1.93 11.15
CA ASP A 605 -65.46 0.81 10.58
C ASP A 605 -64.65 0.11 11.69
N ALA A 606 -64.42 -1.20 11.55
CA ALA A 606 -63.55 -1.93 12.47
C ALA A 606 -62.08 -1.55 12.24
N VAL A 607 -61.40 -1.09 13.30
CA VAL A 607 -59.95 -0.84 13.26
C VAL A 607 -59.21 -2.18 13.21
N ASN A 608 -58.39 -2.38 12.20
CA ASN A 608 -57.61 -3.61 12.05
C ASN A 608 -56.27 -3.56 12.80
N VAL A 609 -55.61 -4.70 12.96
CA VAL A 609 -54.32 -4.77 13.68
C VAL A 609 -53.26 -3.90 12.99
N SER A 610 -53.18 -3.85 11.66
CA SER A 610 -52.17 -3.02 10.96
C SER A 610 -52.29 -1.52 11.23
N GLN A 611 -53.50 -1.00 11.44
CA GLN A 611 -53.73 0.39 11.87
C GLN A 611 -53.26 0.61 13.31
N LEU A 612 -53.55 -0.33 14.22
CA LEU A 612 -53.09 -0.25 15.61
C LEU A 612 -51.56 -0.42 15.70
N THR A 613 -50.97 -1.33 14.93
CA THR A 613 -49.51 -1.49 14.76
C THR A 613 -48.88 -0.20 14.26
N THR A 614 -49.46 0.48 13.27
CA THR A 614 -48.95 1.79 12.81
C THR A 614 -48.89 2.84 13.94
N VAL A 615 -49.85 2.79 14.89
CA VAL A 615 -49.84 3.66 16.08
C VAL A 615 -48.82 3.18 17.13
N VAL A 616 -48.72 1.87 17.39
CA VAL A 616 -47.82 1.27 18.38
C VAL A 616 -46.34 1.36 17.95
N ASP A 617 -46.02 1.04 16.71
CA ASP A 617 -44.69 1.22 16.11
C ASP A 617 -44.29 2.70 16.13
N GLY A 618 -45.26 3.61 15.98
CA GLY A 618 -45.09 5.05 16.13
C GLY A 618 -44.71 5.52 17.54
N LEU A 619 -44.95 4.70 18.59
CA LEU A 619 -44.40 4.91 19.94
C LEU A 619 -42.95 4.40 20.06
N GLY A 620 -42.54 3.47 19.18
CA GLY A 620 -41.18 2.94 19.07
C GLY A 620 -40.73 2.14 20.30
N GLY A 621 -39.41 2.05 20.50
CA GLY A 621 -38.83 1.54 21.74
C GLY A 621 -39.14 0.08 22.09
N GLY A 622 -39.53 -0.77 21.14
CA GLY A 622 -39.99 -2.13 21.45
C GLY A 622 -41.42 -2.20 21.99
N ALA A 623 -42.15 -1.07 21.99
CA ALA A 623 -43.61 -1.12 21.99
C ALA A 623 -44.05 -2.02 20.82
N SER A 624 -44.90 -2.97 21.11
CA SER A 624 -45.15 -4.10 20.20
C SER A 624 -46.48 -4.76 20.52
N ILE A 625 -47.13 -5.31 19.49
CA ILE A 625 -48.32 -6.14 19.63
C ILE A 625 -47.87 -7.60 19.49
N ASP A 626 -48.16 -8.44 20.48
CA ASP A 626 -47.91 -9.87 20.39
C ASP A 626 -48.74 -10.46 19.23
N PRO A 627 -48.12 -11.02 18.18
CA PRO A 627 -48.83 -11.52 17.00
C PRO A 627 -49.65 -12.79 17.29
N THR A 628 -49.46 -13.41 18.46
CA THR A 628 -50.14 -14.63 18.90
C THR A 628 -51.32 -14.31 19.82
N THR A 629 -51.14 -13.40 20.79
CA THR A 629 -52.16 -13.10 21.81
C THR A 629 -52.91 -11.78 21.59
N GLY A 630 -52.37 -10.87 20.77
CA GLY A 630 -52.91 -9.52 20.58
C GLY A 630 -52.65 -8.55 21.74
N ALA A 631 -51.90 -8.95 22.76
CA ALA A 631 -51.52 -8.08 23.87
C ALA A 631 -50.53 -6.99 23.42
N VAL A 632 -50.71 -5.76 23.91
CA VAL A 632 -49.83 -4.62 23.59
C VAL A 632 -48.82 -4.40 24.72
N THR A 633 -47.54 -4.42 24.38
CA THR A 633 -46.40 -4.10 25.25
C THR A 633 -45.95 -2.65 25.00
N GLY A 634 -45.51 -1.93 26.03
CA GLY A 634 -45.01 -0.54 25.94
C GLY A 634 -43.49 -0.40 25.69
N PRO A 635 -42.98 0.83 25.43
CA PRO A 635 -41.59 1.12 25.04
C PRO A 635 -40.51 1.04 26.17
N SER A 636 -39.21 0.78 25.83
CA SER A 636 -38.01 0.63 26.73
C SER A 636 -36.61 0.49 25.99
N TYR A 637 -35.41 0.36 26.67
CA TYR A 637 -34.04 0.26 26.03
C TYR A 637 -32.82 -0.37 26.85
N GLN A 638 -31.50 -0.26 26.44
CA GLN A 638 -30.30 -1.20 26.73
C GLN A 638 -28.72 -1.00 27.17
N LEU A 639 -27.69 -0.09 27.49
CA LEU A 639 -26.98 1.27 27.75
C LEU A 639 -27.16 2.49 28.83
N SER A 640 -27.86 3.67 28.69
CA SER A 640 -27.85 4.82 29.72
C SER A 640 -29.05 5.87 29.81
N GLY A 641 -29.09 6.81 30.80
CA GLY A 641 -30.06 7.92 31.12
C GLY A 641 -31.09 7.58 32.23
N GLY A 642 -31.92 6.61 31.89
CA GLY A 642 -32.97 5.99 32.68
C GLY A 642 -33.72 5.03 31.76
N THR A 643 -34.70 4.29 32.27
CA THR A 643 -35.65 3.56 31.42
C THR A 643 -37.02 4.17 31.60
N TYR A 644 -37.64 4.56 30.49
CA TYR A 644 -38.91 5.28 30.45
C TYR A 644 -39.93 4.44 29.68
N SER A 645 -41.10 4.22 30.27
CA SER A 645 -42.10 3.25 29.79
C SER A 645 -43.16 3.85 28.86
N ASN A 646 -43.04 5.14 28.51
CA ASN A 646 -43.88 5.84 27.53
C ASN A 646 -43.11 7.02 26.91
N VAL A 647 -43.66 7.56 25.82
CA VAL A 647 -43.03 8.64 25.04
C VAL A 647 -42.93 9.96 25.82
N GLY A 648 -43.91 10.28 26.67
CA GLY A 648 -43.94 11.54 27.42
C GLY A 648 -42.79 11.66 28.41
N ASP A 649 -42.63 10.64 29.26
CA ASP A 649 -41.55 10.62 30.27
C ASP A 649 -40.17 10.55 29.61
N ALA A 650 -40.05 9.83 28.48
CA ALA A 650 -38.81 9.74 27.71
C ALA A 650 -38.39 11.07 27.08
N LEU A 651 -39.34 11.88 26.60
CA LEU A 651 -39.07 13.22 26.09
C LEU A 651 -38.72 14.20 27.22
N SER A 652 -39.38 14.11 28.38
CA SER A 652 -39.02 14.90 29.56
C SER A 652 -37.57 14.64 30.01
N GLY A 653 -37.17 13.37 30.09
CA GLY A 653 -35.79 12.99 30.46
C GLY A 653 -34.74 13.37 29.41
N LEU A 654 -35.13 13.58 28.14
CA LEU A 654 -34.25 14.12 27.12
C LEU A 654 -34.10 15.64 27.26
N ASP A 655 -35.19 16.36 27.54
CA ASP A 655 -35.17 17.82 27.76
C ASP A 655 -34.30 18.19 28.97
N ASP A 656 -34.45 17.50 30.11
CA ASP A 656 -33.58 17.63 31.28
C ASP A 656 -32.09 17.47 30.91
N ARG A 657 -31.77 16.48 30.07
CA ARG A 657 -30.39 16.23 29.61
C ARG A 657 -29.90 17.30 28.63
N MET A 658 -30.75 17.83 27.76
CA MET A 658 -30.39 18.94 26.87
C MET A 658 -30.12 20.22 27.65
N ASN A 659 -30.98 20.55 28.62
CA ASN A 659 -30.78 21.68 29.54
C ASN A 659 -29.46 21.55 30.33
N ALA A 660 -29.08 20.33 30.74
CA ALA A 660 -27.79 20.07 31.40
C ALA A 660 -26.59 20.17 30.43
N ALA A 661 -26.73 19.74 29.18
CA ALA A 661 -25.70 19.86 28.15
C ALA A 661 -25.43 21.33 27.77
N ASP A 662 -26.48 22.13 27.61
CA ASP A 662 -26.35 23.58 27.37
C ASP A 662 -25.69 24.29 28.55
N GLN A 663 -25.98 23.90 29.80
CA GLN A 663 -25.25 24.40 30.97
C GLN A 663 -23.77 24.05 30.91
N ALA A 664 -23.41 22.78 30.62
CA ALA A 664 -22.01 22.38 30.47
C ALA A 664 -21.28 23.12 29.34
N ILE A 665 -21.93 23.37 28.20
CA ILE A 665 -21.37 24.16 27.08
C ILE A 665 -21.18 25.63 27.51
N ASN A 666 -22.13 26.21 28.23
CA ASN A 666 -22.00 27.57 28.77
C ASN A 666 -20.90 27.69 29.84
N ASP A 667 -20.64 26.62 30.61
CA ASP A 667 -19.56 26.56 31.60
C ASP A 667 -18.18 26.40 30.93
N VAL A 668 -18.07 25.57 29.87
CA VAL A 668 -16.86 25.49 29.03
C VAL A 668 -16.59 26.82 28.35
N ALA A 669 -17.60 27.47 27.78
CA ALA A 669 -17.46 28.81 27.17
C ALA A 669 -17.03 29.86 28.21
N ARG A 670 -17.61 29.82 29.42
CA ARG A 670 -17.21 30.69 30.55
C ARG A 670 -15.75 30.49 30.92
N GLY A 671 -15.30 29.24 31.09
CA GLY A 671 -13.91 28.91 31.42
C GLY A 671 -12.93 29.33 30.32
N ALA A 672 -13.24 29.06 29.05
CA ALA A 672 -12.42 29.47 27.92
C ALA A 672 -12.31 31.00 27.80
N TYR A 673 -13.43 31.73 27.87
CA TYR A 673 -13.42 33.19 27.75
C TYR A 673 -12.80 33.89 28.97
N SER A 674 -12.97 33.36 30.19
CA SER A 674 -12.32 33.90 31.37
C SER A 674 -10.81 33.59 31.40
N GLY A 675 -10.39 32.42 30.89
CA GLY A 675 -8.99 32.08 30.66
C GLY A 675 -8.32 32.98 29.62
N ILE A 676 -9.00 33.29 28.52
CA ILE A 676 -8.52 34.28 27.52
C ILE A 676 -8.41 35.68 28.16
N ALA A 677 -9.37 36.08 29.00
CA ALA A 677 -9.26 37.32 29.77
C ALA A 677 -8.06 37.30 30.74
N ALA A 678 -7.77 36.18 31.40
CA ALA A 678 -6.61 36.02 32.29
C ALA A 678 -5.27 36.09 31.54
N ALA A 679 -5.16 35.44 30.39
CA ALA A 679 -4.00 35.55 29.50
C ALA A 679 -3.81 36.99 28.99
N THR A 680 -4.91 37.68 28.65
CA THR A 680 -4.89 39.10 28.26
C THR A 680 -4.46 40.01 29.41
N ALA A 681 -4.87 39.71 30.65
CA ALA A 681 -4.42 40.43 31.83
C ALA A 681 -2.91 40.21 32.09
N LEU A 682 -2.39 38.99 31.88
CA LEU A 682 -0.97 38.65 32.06
C LEU A 682 -0.04 39.40 31.09
N THR A 683 -0.46 39.64 29.85
CA THR A 683 0.34 40.43 28.89
C THR A 683 0.41 41.91 29.30
N MET A 684 -0.67 42.47 29.86
CA MET A 684 -0.76 43.87 30.29
C MET A 684 0.01 44.20 31.58
N ILE A 685 0.60 43.23 32.28
CA ILE A 685 1.53 43.48 33.40
C ILE A 685 2.82 44.14 32.85
N PRO A 686 3.17 45.38 33.28
CA PRO A 686 4.35 46.07 32.77
C PRO A 686 5.69 45.32 32.98
N ASP A 687 6.57 45.46 32.01
CA ASP A 687 7.97 45.03 32.09
C ASP A 687 8.75 45.95 33.07
N VAL A 688 9.97 45.55 33.44
CA VAL A 688 10.88 46.32 34.29
C VAL A 688 11.74 47.29 33.47
N ASP A 689 11.61 48.58 33.79
CA ASP A 689 12.31 49.72 33.18
C ASP A 689 13.83 49.55 33.11
N LYS A 690 14.48 50.23 32.16
CA LYS A 690 15.91 50.04 31.83
C LYS A 690 16.86 50.13 33.03
N ASP A 691 16.52 50.88 34.08
CA ASP A 691 17.39 51.09 35.25
C ASP A 691 16.76 50.58 36.57
N LYS A 692 15.89 49.56 36.50
CA LYS A 692 15.26 48.89 37.66
C LYS A 692 15.53 47.38 37.66
N THR A 693 15.56 46.78 38.85
CA THR A 693 15.82 45.35 39.07
C THR A 693 14.56 44.52 39.23
N LEU A 694 13.45 45.13 39.65
CA LEU A 694 12.15 44.47 39.81
C LEU A 694 11.03 45.45 39.45
N SER A 695 10.06 44.95 38.69
CA SER A 695 8.73 45.55 38.53
C SER A 695 7.70 44.55 39.05
N ILE A 696 6.67 45.03 39.74
CA ILE A 696 5.47 44.25 40.09
C ILE A 696 4.27 45.05 39.57
N GLY A 697 3.43 44.41 38.77
CA GLY A 697 2.30 45.05 38.12
C GLY A 697 1.02 44.25 38.25
N ILE A 698 -0.10 44.97 38.13
CA ILE A 698 -1.44 44.40 38.05
C ILE A 698 -1.96 44.71 36.64
N GLY A 699 -2.26 43.67 35.87
CA GLY A 699 -2.93 43.77 34.58
C GLY A 699 -4.42 43.47 34.72
N GLY A 700 -5.25 44.22 34.00
CA GLY A 700 -6.68 43.92 33.83
C GLY A 700 -6.94 43.43 32.42
N GLY A 701 -7.77 42.40 32.28
CA GLY A 701 -8.17 41.85 30.98
C GLY A 701 -9.68 41.61 30.93
N THR A 702 -10.31 41.94 29.81
CA THR A 702 -11.72 41.64 29.57
C THR A 702 -11.91 41.01 28.19
N TYR A 703 -12.73 39.97 28.10
CA TYR A 703 -13.01 39.26 26.85
C TYR A 703 -14.44 38.74 26.84
N LYS A 704 -15.22 39.10 25.81
CA LYS A 704 -16.63 38.68 25.61
C LYS A 704 -17.54 38.84 26.86
N GLY A 705 -17.28 39.87 27.66
CA GLY A 705 -18.03 40.18 28.90
C GLY A 705 -17.40 39.61 30.18
N TYR A 706 -16.51 38.62 30.08
CA TYR A 706 -15.77 38.08 31.20
C TYR A 706 -14.58 38.98 31.56
N GLN A 707 -14.24 39.01 32.84
CA GLN A 707 -13.18 39.85 33.40
C GLN A 707 -12.17 38.99 34.15
N ALA A 708 -10.91 39.39 34.11
CA ALA A 708 -9.83 38.77 34.86
C ALA A 708 -8.81 39.82 35.32
N VAL A 709 -8.13 39.53 36.43
CA VAL A 709 -7.06 40.35 36.98
C VAL A 709 -5.83 39.48 37.11
N ALA A 710 -4.69 39.94 36.61
CA ALA A 710 -3.42 39.25 36.75
C ALA A 710 -2.45 40.07 37.58
N ILE A 711 -1.73 39.39 38.48
CA ILE A 711 -0.66 39.98 39.28
C ILE A 711 0.62 39.23 38.96
N GLY A 712 1.70 39.97 38.71
CA GLY A 712 2.99 39.36 38.38
C GLY A 712 4.13 40.34 38.48
N GLY A 713 5.34 39.79 38.49
CA GLY A 713 6.58 40.55 38.54
C GLY A 713 7.48 40.23 37.35
N THR A 714 8.21 41.25 36.90
CA THR A 714 9.36 41.07 36.02
C THR A 714 10.62 41.44 36.79
N ALA A 715 11.45 40.44 37.09
CA ALA A 715 12.74 40.60 37.72
C ALA A 715 13.83 40.65 36.65
N ARG A 716 14.81 41.54 36.80
CA ARG A 716 16.02 41.56 35.99
C ARG A 716 17.17 40.99 36.80
N ILE A 717 17.70 39.87 36.34
CA ILE A 717 18.73 39.08 37.03
C ILE A 717 20.14 39.59 36.68
N THR A 718 20.36 39.97 35.42
CA THR A 718 21.58 40.62 34.92
C THR A 718 21.22 41.70 33.90
N GLN A 719 22.16 42.51 33.42
CA GLN A 719 21.86 43.52 32.38
C GLN A 719 21.17 42.92 31.14
N ASN A 720 21.48 41.65 30.83
CA ASN A 720 21.00 40.91 29.67
C ASN A 720 19.83 39.96 29.98
N ILE A 721 19.61 39.54 31.24
CA ILE A 721 18.62 38.51 31.60
C ILE A 721 17.43 39.11 32.36
N LYS A 722 16.23 38.92 31.82
CA LYS A 722 14.94 39.16 32.50
C LYS A 722 14.19 37.85 32.74
N MET A 723 13.40 37.81 33.81
CA MET A 723 12.42 36.76 34.09
C MET A 723 11.09 37.40 34.47
N LYS A 724 10.00 37.03 33.79
CA LYS A 724 8.63 37.45 34.10
C LYS A 724 7.84 36.25 34.63
N ALA A 725 7.14 36.44 35.74
CA ALA A 725 6.24 35.46 36.33
C ALA A 725 4.93 36.14 36.73
N GLY A 726 3.79 35.51 36.49
CA GLY A 726 2.49 36.07 36.84
C GLY A 726 1.38 35.03 36.97
N VAL A 727 0.37 35.40 37.74
CA VAL A 727 -0.85 34.62 37.98
C VAL A 727 -2.05 35.46 37.59
N GLY A 728 -2.82 34.98 36.62
CA GLY A 728 -4.12 35.49 36.22
C GLY A 728 -5.24 34.80 36.97
N LEU A 729 -6.14 35.58 37.57
CA LEU A 729 -7.32 35.11 38.30
C LEU A 729 -8.58 35.51 37.53
N SER A 730 -9.48 34.53 37.30
CA SER A 730 -10.70 34.71 36.53
C SER A 730 -11.86 33.90 37.10
N SER A 731 -13.10 34.20 36.67
CA SER A 731 -14.32 33.50 37.10
C SER A 731 -14.38 32.00 36.76
N GLY A 732 -13.51 31.52 35.86
CA GLY A 732 -13.38 30.11 35.46
C GLY A 732 -12.09 29.45 35.91
N GLY A 733 -11.29 30.10 36.79
CA GLY A 733 -10.08 29.53 37.37
C GLY A 733 -8.83 30.40 37.22
N THR A 734 -7.71 29.80 37.59
CA THR A 734 -6.38 30.43 37.68
C THR A 734 -5.50 30.03 36.49
N THR A 735 -4.80 31.00 35.91
CA THR A 735 -3.81 30.79 34.85
C THR A 735 -2.43 31.25 35.35
N VAL A 736 -1.41 30.41 35.23
CA VAL A 736 -0.03 30.76 35.63
C VAL A 736 0.84 30.86 34.39
N GLY A 737 1.71 31.87 34.32
CA GLY A 737 2.66 32.04 33.23
C GLY A 737 4.02 32.48 33.75
N VAL A 738 5.07 31.80 33.29
CA VAL A 738 6.48 32.12 33.57
C VAL A 738 7.26 32.16 32.26
N GLY A 739 8.28 33.01 32.18
CA GLY A 739 9.16 33.10 31.02
C GLY A 739 10.44 33.86 31.33
N ALA A 740 11.52 33.48 30.66
CA ALA A 740 12.82 34.14 30.75
C ALA A 740 13.23 34.65 29.35
N SER A 741 13.99 35.74 29.31
CA SER A 741 14.56 36.27 28.08
C SER A 741 15.99 36.75 28.28
N TYR A 742 16.82 36.48 27.27
CA TYR A 742 18.19 37.00 27.15
C TYR A 742 18.19 38.04 26.03
N GLN A 743 18.68 39.25 26.31
CA GLN A 743 18.85 40.34 25.34
C GLN A 743 20.35 40.57 25.15
N TRP A 744 20.83 40.46 23.91
CA TRP A 744 22.23 40.69 23.52
C TRP A 744 22.43 42.10 22.94
#